data_AF-A0A378I510-F1
#
_entry.id   AF-A0A378I510-F1
#
_cell.length_a   1.000
_cell.length_b   1.000
_cell.length_c   1.000
_cell.angle_alpha   90.00
_cell.angle_beta   90.00
_cell.angle_gamma   90.00
#
_symmetry.space_group_name_H-M   'P 1'
#
loop_
_entity.id
_entity.type
_entity.pdbx_description
1 polymer ?
#
loop_
_entity_poly.entity_id
_entity_poly.type
_entity_poly.pdbx_seq_one_letter_code
_entity_poly.pdbx_strand_id
1 'polypeptide(L)'
;MSWLRFLGKGLQVQVGCLLTIMTTVFSEQTLAQCVPSDNPPAKQYDSVPTKIIRIYNNTDAVIYPLIETSTNSVDEWLQAYFGLCESSVFQHTLNYRIYVNGLSGISPNGYVALQVPVYTKLTDEADPALGPDKYINWWNGGRIKIYNSLITYQDDYNRDQQNRINPASVGVTCANEPKSECNDLVIYSGLGALKDDTPSQLTEYTFAGAPLQEGGNGLRLWALQDVDWDVSYVDSVYLPIAMGVLGNKYIGYTGTVLTLKQFKAYINKFLAASEVGFGWSNYIIPGNDNSIIKLPGTYNYMLGVLNKTVTPLKKNSPLANIALLWKSCFQEGSPNPNYYDFPFLKGQTLISCDDPLKSDIWKVHQLFMQNYKQYQNDPTCDSAQFLADLKAQKVPFNRVLLARIYGWVPFNDYCQKGAAANSLCKTSTDTQDPALSNPDPTVCTAQYQDAHQTYRDLQYAYTQTKYNVDNAHNFNPYVELIHGKNFLNMDAYAFSIDDAVGNMQEAGDGLVVAVGGVKGLVNRNPYNPKLAVTVTMGKPQDGRPTWKAFDACNVNAAVCIPQTPIPAGGTSFKLGSIKKFPIKVAIKDSADRIYQFIIQSGPTPQNNYTIPVDAILKDSCKVTDSNNNPVDGWCVPFTNKVDHGTPYAHTQMDENGRPVNYVSTNDPPPL
;
A
#
# COMPACT_ATOMS: atom_id res chain seq x y z
N MET A 1 -20.12 -2.66 -49.89
CA MET A 1 -20.55 -3.13 -51.22
C MET A 1 -19.45 -4.02 -51.79
N SER A 2 -19.85 -5.23 -52.21
CA SER A 2 -19.21 -6.24 -53.08
C SER A 2 -17.81 -5.97 -53.67
N TRP A 3 -16.82 -6.88 -53.49
CA TRP A 3 -16.48 -8.02 -54.38
C TRP A 3 -15.93 -7.57 -55.76
N LEU A 4 -14.99 -8.20 -56.47
CA LEU A 4 -14.01 -9.29 -56.32
C LEU A 4 -13.35 -9.44 -57.73
N ARG A 5 -12.04 -9.77 -57.82
CA ARG A 5 -11.31 -10.54 -58.87
C ARG A 5 -11.41 -10.20 -60.37
N PHE A 6 -10.26 -10.28 -61.08
CA PHE A 6 -9.87 -11.29 -62.11
C PHE A 6 -8.53 -10.86 -62.74
N LEU A 7 -7.40 -11.53 -62.47
CA LEU A 7 -6.75 -12.60 -63.25
C LEU A 7 -6.50 -12.29 -64.74
N GLY A 8 -5.21 -12.13 -65.10
CA GLY A 8 -4.70 -12.23 -66.47
C GLY A 8 -3.25 -12.73 -66.47
N LYS A 9 -3.06 -13.99 -66.92
CA LYS A 9 -1.78 -14.66 -67.16
C LYS A 9 -1.13 -14.15 -68.46
N GLY A 10 0.20 -14.12 -68.54
CA GLY A 10 0.90 -13.88 -69.82
C GLY A 10 2.43 -13.80 -69.77
N LEU A 11 3.07 -14.96 -69.58
CA LEU A 11 4.34 -15.45 -70.16
C LEU A 11 5.49 -14.50 -70.60
N GLN A 12 6.62 -14.65 -69.90
CA GLN A 12 8.06 -14.67 -70.27
C GLN A 12 8.63 -13.81 -71.42
N VAL A 13 9.65 -12.99 -71.08
CA VAL A 13 11.02 -13.03 -71.67
C VAL A 13 12.05 -12.59 -70.60
N GLN A 14 13.14 -13.35 -70.46
CA GLN A 14 14.29 -13.10 -69.57
C GLN A 14 15.22 -12.01 -70.11
N VAL A 15 15.66 -11.08 -69.25
CA VAL A 15 17.02 -10.51 -69.24
C VAL A 15 17.40 -10.20 -67.79
N GLY A 16 18.56 -10.70 -67.36
CA GLY A 16 19.01 -10.64 -65.98
C GLY A 16 19.53 -9.27 -65.54
N CYS A 17 19.24 -8.97 -64.27
CA CYS A 17 20.15 -8.22 -63.40
C CYS A 17 19.86 -8.69 -61.96
N LEU A 18 20.85 -9.33 -61.35
CA LEU A 18 20.80 -9.91 -60.02
C LEU A 18 20.82 -8.76 -58.99
N LEU A 19 19.64 -8.30 -58.56
CA LEU A 19 19.51 -7.41 -57.40
C LEU A 19 19.21 -8.29 -56.18
N THR A 20 20.24 -8.57 -55.39
CA THR A 20 20.10 -9.20 -54.08
C THR A 20 19.42 -8.21 -53.13
N ILE A 21 18.09 -8.16 -53.15
CA ILE A 21 17.32 -7.56 -52.06
C ILE A 21 17.45 -8.53 -50.90
N MET A 22 18.37 -8.25 -49.97
CA MET A 22 18.27 -8.78 -48.63
C MET A 22 16.96 -8.24 -48.04
N THR A 23 15.88 -9.01 -48.16
CA THR A 23 14.79 -8.93 -47.19
C THR A 23 15.40 -9.36 -45.87
N THR A 24 15.87 -8.39 -45.08
CA THR A 24 16.04 -8.57 -43.65
C THR A 24 14.68 -9.04 -43.14
N VAL A 25 14.62 -10.34 -42.83
CA VAL A 25 13.57 -10.88 -41.98
C VAL A 25 13.73 -10.12 -40.67
N PHE A 26 12.93 -9.08 -40.49
CA PHE A 26 12.64 -8.62 -39.14
C PHE A 26 12.00 -9.84 -38.48
N SER A 27 12.72 -10.49 -37.57
CA SER A 27 12.04 -11.35 -36.62
C SER A 27 11.16 -10.41 -35.81
N GLU A 28 9.89 -10.32 -36.19
CA GLU A 28 8.85 -10.01 -35.21
C GLU A 28 9.07 -11.03 -34.10
N GLN A 29 9.65 -10.61 -32.98
CA GLN A 29 9.53 -11.38 -31.76
C GLN A 29 8.03 -11.50 -31.55
N THR A 30 7.48 -12.69 -31.76
CA THR A 30 6.14 -13.01 -31.30
C THR A 30 6.12 -12.66 -29.81
N LEU A 31 5.38 -11.60 -29.46
CA LEU A 31 5.01 -11.30 -28.08
C LEU A 31 4.65 -12.63 -27.43
N ALA A 32 5.34 -12.99 -26.34
CA ALA A 32 5.17 -14.28 -25.70
C ALA A 32 3.67 -14.48 -25.42
N GLN A 33 3.07 -15.45 -26.13
CA GLN A 33 1.68 -15.79 -25.91
C GLN A 33 1.57 -16.49 -24.56
N CYS A 34 0.67 -16.02 -23.71
CA CYS A 34 0.39 -16.68 -22.43
C CYS A 34 -0.08 -18.13 -22.69
N VAL A 35 0.24 -19.04 -21.78
CA VAL A 35 -0.13 -20.45 -21.92
C VAL A 35 -1.58 -20.62 -21.42
N PRO A 36 -2.52 -21.16 -22.23
CA PRO A 36 -3.86 -21.51 -21.76
C PRO A 36 -3.81 -22.58 -20.66
N SER A 37 -4.76 -22.56 -19.72
CA SER A 37 -4.82 -23.40 -18.51
C SER A 37 -4.73 -24.92 -18.74
N ASP A 38 -5.02 -25.39 -19.95
CA ASP A 38 -5.23 -26.81 -20.25
C ASP A 38 -3.92 -27.62 -20.37
N ASN A 39 -2.76 -26.97 -20.23
CA ASN A 39 -1.46 -27.62 -20.12
C ASN A 39 -0.78 -27.20 -18.82
N PRO A 40 -0.33 -28.14 -17.96
CA PRO A 40 0.39 -27.78 -16.75
C PRO A 40 1.63 -26.95 -17.13
N PRO A 41 1.78 -25.73 -16.58
CA PRO A 41 2.79 -24.78 -17.06
C PRO A 41 4.20 -25.34 -16.86
N ALA A 42 5.06 -25.09 -17.84
CA ALA A 42 6.49 -25.29 -17.67
C ALA A 42 6.94 -24.47 -16.45
N LYS A 43 7.66 -25.09 -15.51
CA LYS A 43 8.25 -24.38 -14.37
C LYS A 43 9.01 -23.15 -14.89
N GLN A 44 8.59 -21.94 -14.52
CA GLN A 44 9.38 -20.74 -14.79
C GLN A 44 10.66 -20.68 -13.92
N TYR A 45 10.63 -21.35 -12.75
CA TYR A 45 11.73 -21.39 -11.79
C TYR A 45 12.03 -22.82 -11.30
N ASP A 46 13.31 -23.13 -11.10
CA ASP A 46 13.76 -24.46 -10.63
C ASP A 46 13.27 -24.79 -9.20
N SER A 47 13.07 -23.75 -8.38
CA SER A 47 12.54 -23.81 -7.00
C SER A 47 11.51 -22.72 -6.73
N VAL A 48 10.56 -22.98 -5.83
CA VAL A 48 9.55 -21.99 -5.40
C VAL A 48 10.27 -20.81 -4.70
N PRO A 49 10.14 -19.55 -5.18
CA PRO A 49 10.75 -18.39 -4.56
C PRO A 49 10.25 -18.19 -3.12
N THR A 50 11.12 -17.62 -2.27
CA THR A 50 10.80 -17.32 -0.87
C THR A 50 11.25 -15.91 -0.50
N LYS A 51 10.54 -15.29 0.46
CA LYS A 51 10.90 -14.03 1.12
C LYS A 51 11.02 -14.26 2.62
N ILE A 52 11.66 -13.33 3.34
CA ILE A 52 11.81 -13.43 4.80
C ILE A 52 10.91 -12.41 5.50
N ILE A 53 10.20 -12.84 6.54
CA ILE A 53 9.56 -11.93 7.50
C ILE A 53 10.26 -12.11 8.85
N ARG A 54 10.85 -11.02 9.38
CA ARG A 54 11.40 -11.01 10.74
C ARG A 54 10.45 -10.24 11.66
N ILE A 55 10.08 -10.84 12.79
CA ILE A 55 9.23 -10.18 13.80
C ILE A 55 10.04 -10.05 15.09
N TYR A 56 10.35 -8.82 15.48
CA TYR A 56 11.11 -8.47 16.68
C TYR A 56 10.17 -8.01 17.79
N ASN A 57 10.29 -8.64 18.96
CA ASN A 57 9.64 -8.20 20.18
C ASN A 57 10.61 -7.32 20.97
N ASN A 58 10.50 -5.99 20.87
CA ASN A 58 11.33 -5.07 21.64
C ASN A 58 10.65 -4.61 22.94
N THR A 59 9.58 -5.28 23.34
CA THR A 59 8.84 -4.99 24.57
C THR A 59 9.34 -5.83 25.75
N ASP A 60 8.78 -5.56 26.93
CA ASP A 60 8.99 -6.31 28.18
C ASP A 60 7.95 -7.43 28.40
N ALA A 61 7.02 -7.63 27.46
CA ALA A 61 5.98 -8.65 27.51
C ALA A 61 6.11 -9.63 26.33
N VAL A 62 5.50 -10.81 26.43
CA VAL A 62 5.37 -11.73 25.30
C VAL A 62 4.41 -11.13 24.26
N ILE A 63 4.73 -11.27 22.98
CA ILE A 63 3.80 -10.97 21.89
C ILE A 63 3.42 -12.25 21.14
N TYR A 64 2.24 -12.27 20.57
CA TYR A 64 1.71 -13.43 19.85
C TYR A 64 1.34 -12.99 18.42
N PRO A 65 2.23 -13.19 17.44
CA PRO A 65 1.93 -12.90 16.05
C PRO A 65 1.10 -14.00 15.41
N LEU A 66 0.28 -13.59 14.45
CA LEU A 66 -0.49 -14.43 13.55
C LEU A 66 -0.25 -13.93 12.12
N ILE A 67 0.07 -14.83 11.19
CA ILE A 67 0.04 -14.53 9.76
C ILE A 67 -1.28 -15.06 9.19
N GLU A 68 -1.94 -14.27 8.36
CA GLU A 68 -3.24 -14.57 7.75
C GLU A 68 -3.20 -14.22 6.26
N THR A 69 -3.72 -15.08 5.39
CA THR A 69 -3.98 -14.77 3.97
C THR A 69 -5.39 -14.21 3.79
N SER A 70 -5.65 -13.59 2.65
CA SER A 70 -6.97 -13.08 2.26
C SER A 70 -7.70 -14.03 1.29
N THR A 71 -9.02 -13.89 1.19
CA THR A 71 -9.84 -14.57 0.18
C THR A 71 -9.89 -13.72 -1.09
N ASN A 72 -9.69 -14.32 -2.26
CA ASN A 72 -9.66 -13.60 -3.53
C ASN A 72 -10.39 -14.41 -4.60
N SER A 73 -11.18 -13.75 -5.45
CA SER A 73 -11.87 -14.40 -6.58
C SER A 73 -10.95 -14.71 -7.74
N VAL A 74 -9.83 -13.99 -7.85
CA VAL A 74 -8.74 -14.17 -8.82
C VAL A 74 -7.43 -13.96 -8.06
N ASP A 75 -6.39 -14.72 -8.41
CA ASP A 75 -5.06 -14.53 -7.84
C ASP A 75 -4.04 -14.25 -8.95
N GLU A 76 -3.81 -12.95 -9.16
CA GLU A 76 -2.94 -12.40 -10.19
C GLU A 76 -1.48 -12.82 -9.99
N TRP A 77 -1.06 -13.08 -8.73
CA TRP A 77 0.30 -13.49 -8.42
C TRP A 77 0.58 -14.92 -8.85
N LEU A 78 -0.39 -15.83 -8.68
CA LEU A 78 -0.26 -17.19 -9.18
C LEU A 78 -0.31 -17.20 -10.72
N GLN A 79 -1.16 -16.37 -11.35
CA GLN A 79 -1.16 -16.19 -12.80
C GLN A 79 0.21 -15.74 -13.31
N ALA A 80 0.78 -14.70 -12.71
CA ALA A 80 2.10 -14.17 -13.07
C ALA A 80 3.21 -15.19 -12.86
N TYR A 81 3.23 -15.87 -11.71
CA TYR A 81 4.25 -16.86 -11.37
C TYR A 81 4.25 -18.07 -12.32
N PHE A 82 3.07 -18.53 -12.73
CA PHE A 82 2.92 -19.65 -13.66
C PHE A 82 2.93 -19.25 -15.14
N GLY A 83 3.03 -17.95 -15.46
CA GLY A 83 3.00 -17.45 -16.83
C GLY A 83 1.67 -17.70 -17.57
N LEU A 84 0.56 -17.67 -16.82
CA LEU A 84 -0.77 -18.01 -17.32
C LEU A 84 -1.54 -16.78 -17.80
N CYS A 85 -2.50 -16.99 -18.69
CA CYS A 85 -3.44 -15.94 -19.13
C CYS A 85 -4.42 -15.55 -18.01
N GLU A 86 -4.96 -14.33 -18.07
CA GLU A 86 -6.01 -13.84 -17.14
C GLU A 86 -7.24 -14.75 -17.00
N SER A 87 -7.55 -15.57 -18.01
CA SER A 87 -8.66 -16.53 -17.96
C SER A 87 -8.44 -17.67 -16.96
N SER A 88 -7.21 -17.87 -16.47
CA SER A 88 -6.88 -18.91 -15.50
C SER A 88 -7.22 -18.43 -14.09
N VAL A 89 -8.29 -18.96 -13.50
CA VAL A 89 -8.79 -18.49 -12.19
C VAL A 89 -8.23 -19.34 -11.06
N PHE A 90 -7.46 -18.70 -10.18
CA PHE A 90 -7.02 -19.26 -8.91
C PHE A 90 -7.86 -18.63 -7.80
N GLN A 91 -8.96 -19.29 -7.43
CA GLN A 91 -9.88 -18.78 -6.42
C GLN A 91 -9.48 -19.27 -5.02
N HIS A 92 -9.50 -18.35 -4.05
CA HIS A 92 -9.30 -18.62 -2.63
C HIS A 92 -10.58 -18.27 -1.86
N THR A 93 -11.24 -19.27 -1.28
CA THR A 93 -12.48 -19.05 -0.51
C THR A 93 -12.26 -19.11 0.99
N LEU A 94 -11.07 -19.51 1.43
CA LEU A 94 -10.68 -19.61 2.83
C LEU A 94 -9.53 -18.65 3.16
N ASN A 95 -9.48 -18.20 4.41
CA ASN A 95 -8.29 -17.58 4.98
C ASN A 95 -7.39 -18.70 5.53
N TYR A 96 -6.08 -18.62 5.28
CA TYR A 96 -5.11 -19.54 5.88
C TYR A 96 -4.28 -18.81 6.92
N ARG A 97 -4.00 -19.48 8.04
CA ARG A 97 -3.41 -18.86 9.21
C ARG A 97 -2.26 -19.65 9.79
N ILE A 98 -1.28 -18.93 10.31
CA ILE A 98 -0.16 -19.46 11.08
C ILE A 98 -0.03 -18.69 12.38
N TYR A 99 -0.24 -19.39 13.48
CA TYR A 99 -0.04 -18.90 14.84
C TYR A 99 1.44 -19.08 15.18
N VAL A 100 2.22 -17.99 15.11
CA VAL A 100 3.68 -18.04 15.18
C VAL A 100 4.11 -18.47 16.57
N ASN A 101 4.84 -19.59 16.63
CA ASN A 101 5.20 -20.31 17.86
C ASN A 101 4.00 -20.79 18.70
N GLY A 102 2.84 -21.00 18.06
CA GLY A 102 1.59 -21.37 18.72
C GLY A 102 1.28 -20.46 19.91
N LEU A 103 0.98 -21.06 21.06
CA LEU A 103 0.62 -20.33 22.29
C LEU A 103 1.82 -19.81 23.09
N SER A 104 3.05 -20.11 22.65
CA SER A 104 4.26 -19.63 23.34
C SER A 104 4.61 -18.20 22.96
N GLY A 105 4.26 -17.77 21.74
CA GLY A 105 4.59 -16.45 21.22
C GLY A 105 6.09 -16.19 21.08
N ILE A 106 6.47 -14.91 21.07
CA ILE A 106 7.84 -14.42 21.01
C ILE A 106 8.20 -13.78 22.36
N SER A 107 9.29 -14.24 22.98
CA SER A 107 9.69 -13.76 24.29
C SER A 107 10.12 -12.29 24.29
N PRO A 108 10.11 -11.58 25.44
CA PRO A 108 10.62 -10.22 25.54
C PRO A 108 12.07 -10.11 25.02
N ASN A 109 12.33 -9.13 24.15
CA ASN A 109 13.62 -8.92 23.45
C ASN A 109 14.01 -10.03 22.45
N GLY A 110 13.14 -11.02 22.25
CA GLY A 110 13.26 -12.10 21.28
C GLY A 110 12.89 -11.67 19.86
N TYR A 111 13.12 -12.58 18.92
CA TYR A 111 12.63 -12.42 17.55
C TYR A 111 12.46 -13.76 16.86
N VAL A 112 11.67 -13.78 15.80
CA VAL A 112 11.54 -14.91 14.88
C VAL A 112 11.83 -14.46 13.46
N ALA A 113 12.32 -15.38 12.65
CA ALA A 113 12.49 -15.21 11.22
C ALA A 113 11.74 -16.33 10.49
N LEU A 114 10.86 -15.95 9.58
CA LEU A 114 9.96 -16.82 8.82
C LEU A 114 10.35 -16.77 7.35
N GLN A 115 10.52 -17.93 6.73
CA GLN A 115 10.73 -18.07 5.31
C GLN A 115 9.38 -18.38 4.64
N VAL A 116 8.92 -17.43 3.83
CA VAL A 116 7.56 -17.39 3.26
C VAL A 116 7.65 -17.72 1.77
N PRO A 117 7.22 -18.92 1.31
CA PRO A 117 7.16 -19.24 -0.11
C PRO A 117 6.04 -18.47 -0.80
N VAL A 118 6.14 -18.27 -2.13
CA VAL A 118 5.03 -17.68 -2.93
C VAL A 118 3.73 -18.40 -2.64
N TYR A 119 3.77 -19.73 -2.68
CA TYR A 119 2.60 -20.55 -2.44
C TYR A 119 2.90 -21.84 -1.71
N THR A 120 1.83 -22.46 -1.20
CA THR A 120 1.80 -23.82 -0.68
C THR A 120 0.67 -24.60 -1.34
N LYS A 121 0.98 -25.74 -1.96
CA LYS A 121 -0.02 -26.69 -2.47
C LYS A 121 -0.76 -27.36 -1.34
N LEU A 122 -2.09 -27.42 -1.46
CA LEU A 122 -2.98 -28.11 -0.53
C LEU A 122 -3.24 -29.56 -0.94
N THR A 123 -3.10 -29.87 -2.23
CA THR A 123 -3.26 -31.22 -2.81
C THR A 123 -2.12 -31.52 -3.79
N ASP A 124 -1.84 -32.80 -4.04
CA ASP A 124 -0.87 -33.21 -5.05
C ASP A 124 -1.34 -32.82 -6.48
N GLU A 125 -2.66 -32.90 -6.70
CA GLU A 125 -3.35 -32.41 -7.89
C GLU A 125 -3.72 -30.93 -7.73
N ALA A 126 -2.72 -30.06 -7.71
CA ALA A 126 -2.91 -28.62 -7.59
C ALA A 126 -3.18 -27.96 -8.96
N ASP A 127 -4.14 -28.46 -9.72
CA ASP A 127 -4.60 -27.81 -10.95
C ASP A 127 -5.71 -26.80 -10.60
N PRO A 128 -5.54 -25.49 -10.89
CA PRO A 128 -6.58 -24.49 -10.64
C PRO A 128 -7.91 -24.77 -11.34
N ALA A 129 -7.91 -25.51 -12.45
CA ALA A 129 -9.13 -25.91 -13.14
C ALA A 129 -9.99 -26.89 -12.30
N LEU A 130 -9.42 -27.52 -11.27
CA LEU A 130 -10.11 -28.49 -10.41
C LEU A 130 -10.84 -27.85 -9.22
N GLY A 131 -11.00 -26.52 -9.21
CA GLY A 131 -11.79 -25.77 -8.23
C GLY A 131 -10.96 -24.89 -7.29
N PRO A 132 -11.62 -24.18 -6.34
CA PRO A 132 -10.96 -23.26 -5.42
C PRO A 132 -10.02 -23.95 -4.44
N ASP A 133 -9.19 -23.17 -3.76
CA ASP A 133 -8.39 -23.58 -2.59
C ASP A 133 -7.44 -24.77 -2.88
N LYS A 134 -6.77 -24.74 -4.03
CA LYS A 134 -5.67 -25.69 -4.38
C LYS A 134 -4.30 -25.22 -3.92
N TYR A 135 -4.17 -23.92 -3.76
CA TYR A 135 -2.97 -23.22 -3.33
C TYR A 135 -3.32 -22.31 -2.16
N ILE A 136 -2.38 -22.13 -1.26
CA ILE A 136 -2.32 -20.95 -0.39
C ILE A 136 -1.34 -20.00 -1.04
N ASN A 137 -1.74 -18.78 -1.36
CA ASN A 137 -0.81 -17.72 -1.73
C ASN A 137 -0.47 -16.88 -0.49
N TRP A 138 0.81 -16.83 -0.14
CA TRP A 138 1.29 -16.08 1.03
C TRP A 138 1.79 -14.67 0.70
N TRP A 139 1.84 -14.32 -0.58
CA TRP A 139 2.47 -13.10 -1.10
C TRP A 139 1.46 -12.04 -1.55
N ASN A 140 0.20 -12.38 -1.78
CA ASN A 140 -0.84 -11.45 -2.21
C ASN A 140 -1.77 -11.06 -1.04
N GLY A 141 -1.66 -9.83 -0.55
CA GLY A 141 -2.54 -9.32 0.51
C GLY A 141 -2.41 -10.07 1.84
N GLY A 142 -1.17 -10.35 2.25
CA GLY A 142 -0.85 -11.00 3.51
C GLY A 142 -1.03 -10.07 4.70
N ARG A 143 -1.49 -10.61 5.82
CA ARG A 143 -1.78 -9.88 7.06
C ARG A 143 -0.96 -10.44 8.21
N ILE A 144 -0.45 -9.55 9.06
CA ILE A 144 0.18 -9.91 10.32
C ILE A 144 -0.60 -9.23 11.43
N LYS A 145 -1.25 -10.02 12.29
CA LYS A 145 -1.95 -9.53 13.48
C LYS A 145 -1.09 -9.81 14.70
N ILE A 146 -0.79 -8.78 15.48
CA ILE A 146 0.07 -8.89 16.66
C ILE A 146 -0.73 -8.61 17.93
N TYR A 147 -0.70 -9.56 18.85
CA TYR A 147 -1.36 -9.50 20.14
C TYR A 147 -0.30 -9.37 21.25
N ASN A 148 -0.65 -8.76 22.39
CA ASN A 148 0.13 -8.90 23.62
C ASN A 148 -0.68 -9.50 24.79
N SER A 149 -1.87 -10.04 24.47
CA SER A 149 -2.76 -10.71 25.41
C SER A 149 -2.99 -12.14 24.94
N LEU A 150 -2.55 -13.11 25.75
CA LEU A 150 -2.73 -14.53 25.44
C LEU A 150 -4.21 -14.92 25.41
N ILE A 151 -5.04 -14.38 26.31
CA ILE A 151 -6.45 -14.76 26.43
C ILE A 151 -7.20 -14.55 25.12
N THR A 152 -7.03 -13.38 24.51
CA THR A 152 -7.72 -13.03 23.26
C THR A 152 -7.12 -13.73 22.04
N TYR A 153 -5.80 -13.93 22.05
CA TYR A 153 -5.13 -14.72 21.02
C TYR A 153 -5.56 -16.19 21.04
N GLN A 154 -5.75 -16.74 22.24
CA GLN A 154 -6.17 -18.10 22.48
C GLN A 154 -7.57 -18.37 21.94
N ASP A 155 -8.48 -17.41 21.99
CA ASP A 155 -9.83 -17.55 21.45
C ASP A 155 -9.80 -17.74 19.93
N ASP A 156 -9.01 -16.94 19.22
CA ASP A 156 -8.79 -17.07 17.77
C ASP A 156 -8.09 -18.40 17.45
N TYR A 157 -7.02 -18.75 18.19
CA TYR A 157 -6.34 -20.04 18.04
C TYR A 157 -7.31 -21.22 18.26
N ASN A 158 -8.15 -21.16 19.30
CA ASN A 158 -9.08 -22.23 19.62
C ASN A 158 -10.17 -22.43 18.57
N ARG A 159 -10.59 -21.35 17.92
CA ARG A 159 -11.52 -21.37 16.79
C ARG A 159 -10.91 -22.13 15.61
N ASP A 160 -9.64 -21.87 15.30
CA ASP A 160 -9.01 -22.39 14.09
C ASP A 160 -8.28 -23.72 14.28
N GLN A 161 -7.87 -24.08 15.50
CA GLN A 161 -7.05 -25.28 15.75
C GLN A 161 -7.71 -26.58 15.31
N GLN A 162 -9.05 -26.58 15.19
CA GLN A 162 -9.84 -27.72 14.73
C GLN A 162 -9.70 -27.94 13.22
N ASN A 163 -9.26 -26.93 12.46
CA ASN A 163 -9.15 -26.91 11.01
C ASN A 163 -7.67 -26.95 10.57
N ARG A 164 -6.88 -27.83 11.18
CA ARG A 164 -5.46 -27.99 10.84
C ARG A 164 -5.29 -28.50 9.41
N ILE A 165 -4.37 -27.89 8.67
CA ILE A 165 -4.02 -28.24 7.30
C ILE A 165 -2.69 -29.01 7.28
N ASN A 166 -2.67 -30.12 6.53
CA ASN A 166 -1.45 -30.83 6.17
C ASN A 166 -1.19 -30.58 4.68
N PRO A 167 -0.32 -29.62 4.32
CA PRO A 167 -0.10 -29.26 2.92
C PRO A 167 0.66 -30.36 2.16
N ALA A 168 0.41 -30.45 0.84
CA ALA A 168 1.10 -31.36 -0.07
C ALA A 168 2.50 -30.86 -0.48
N SER A 169 2.86 -29.63 -0.11
CA SER A 169 4.18 -29.06 -0.35
C SER A 169 4.62 -28.19 0.83
N VAL A 170 5.85 -27.66 0.76
CA VAL A 170 6.42 -26.85 1.83
C VAL A 170 5.58 -25.59 2.08
N GLY A 171 5.23 -25.40 3.35
CA GLY A 171 4.56 -24.22 3.89
C GLY A 171 5.50 -23.05 4.15
N VAL A 172 5.02 -22.06 4.90
CA VAL A 172 5.91 -21.14 5.62
C VAL A 172 6.73 -21.97 6.62
N THR A 173 8.02 -21.69 6.70
CA THR A 173 8.96 -22.40 7.58
C THR A 173 9.76 -21.42 8.42
N CYS A 174 10.42 -21.91 9.48
CA CYS A 174 11.40 -21.11 10.20
C CYS A 174 12.63 -20.89 9.33
N ALA A 175 13.02 -19.63 9.14
CA ALA A 175 14.27 -19.31 8.46
C ALA A 175 15.46 -19.77 9.32
N ASN A 176 16.51 -20.25 8.66
CA ASN A 176 17.74 -20.68 9.32
C ASN A 176 18.59 -19.47 9.75
N GLU A 177 18.12 -18.75 10.78
CA GLU A 177 18.80 -17.60 11.36
C GLU A 177 19.26 -17.89 12.79
N PRO A 178 20.55 -17.62 13.12
CA PRO A 178 21.05 -17.81 14.47
C PRO A 178 20.25 -16.95 15.48
N LYS A 179 19.81 -17.58 16.58
CA LYS A 179 19.05 -16.94 17.68
C LYS A 179 17.60 -16.57 17.38
N SER A 180 17.07 -16.93 16.20
CA SER A 180 15.62 -16.92 15.97
C SER A 180 14.95 -17.89 16.95
N GLU A 181 13.90 -17.45 17.63
CA GLU A 181 13.07 -18.26 18.52
C GLU A 181 12.01 -19.07 17.75
N CYS A 182 12.05 -19.05 16.42
CA CYS A 182 11.04 -19.68 15.59
C CYS A 182 11.03 -21.20 15.83
N ASN A 183 9.85 -21.72 16.13
CA ASN A 183 9.58 -23.14 16.29
C ASN A 183 8.29 -23.51 15.53
N ASP A 184 7.76 -24.71 15.79
CA ASP A 184 6.60 -25.33 15.15
C ASP A 184 5.60 -24.35 14.50
N LEU A 185 5.60 -24.32 13.16
CA LEU A 185 4.63 -23.58 12.38
C LEU A 185 3.55 -24.55 11.86
N VAL A 186 2.31 -24.30 12.25
CA VAL A 186 1.15 -25.08 11.82
C VAL A 186 0.21 -24.19 11.03
N ILE A 187 -0.25 -24.69 9.89
CA ILE A 187 -1.22 -24.01 9.03
C ILE A 187 -2.64 -24.45 9.43
N TYR A 188 -3.54 -23.48 9.54
CA TYR A 188 -4.96 -23.70 9.78
C TYR A 188 -5.78 -23.01 8.68
N SER A 189 -6.95 -23.54 8.36
CA SER A 189 -7.94 -22.84 7.53
C SER A 189 -9.01 -22.18 8.39
N GLY A 190 -9.50 -21.03 7.91
CA GLY A 190 -10.49 -20.19 8.57
C GLY A 190 -11.64 -19.84 7.64
N LEU A 191 -12.87 -19.99 8.13
CA LEU A 191 -14.12 -19.68 7.40
C LEU A 191 -14.45 -18.18 7.35
N GLY A 192 -13.45 -17.31 7.19
CA GLY A 192 -13.61 -15.85 7.16
C GLY A 192 -12.77 -15.12 8.20
N ALA A 193 -12.70 -13.80 8.09
CA ALA A 193 -11.83 -12.93 8.88
C ALA A 193 -11.96 -13.13 10.40
N LEU A 194 -10.88 -12.83 11.13
CA LEU A 194 -10.94 -12.65 12.59
C LEU A 194 -11.65 -11.34 12.92
N LYS A 195 -12.23 -11.25 14.13
CA LYS A 195 -13.00 -10.07 14.53
C LYS A 195 -12.10 -8.87 14.77
N ASP A 196 -12.54 -7.71 14.29
CA ASP A 196 -11.78 -6.45 14.40
C ASP A 196 -11.72 -5.90 15.83
N ASP A 197 -12.60 -6.31 16.74
CA ASP A 197 -12.59 -5.88 18.13
C ASP A 197 -11.58 -6.65 19.00
N THR A 198 -11.00 -7.74 18.48
CA THR A 198 -9.97 -8.51 19.17
C THR A 198 -8.71 -7.64 19.35
N PRO A 199 -8.08 -7.60 20.55
CA PRO A 199 -6.94 -6.73 20.81
C PRO A 199 -5.67 -7.20 20.12
N SER A 200 -5.59 -6.88 18.84
CA SER A 200 -4.43 -7.00 17.97
C SER A 200 -4.19 -5.71 17.20
N GLN A 201 -2.95 -5.48 16.80
CA GLN A 201 -2.59 -4.48 15.80
C GLN A 201 -2.37 -5.18 14.45
N LEU A 202 -2.98 -4.65 13.40
CA LEU A 202 -2.85 -5.15 12.04
C LEU A 202 -1.67 -4.47 11.33
N THR A 203 -0.93 -5.26 10.57
CA THR A 203 -0.06 -4.79 9.50
C THR A 203 -0.26 -5.66 8.28
N GLU A 204 -0.02 -5.13 7.09
CA GLU A 204 -0.26 -5.84 5.83
C GLU A 204 1.00 -5.83 4.96
N TYR A 205 1.08 -6.79 4.05
CA TYR A 205 2.17 -6.90 3.10
C TYR A 205 1.74 -7.59 1.81
N THR A 206 2.42 -7.22 0.73
CA THR A 206 2.39 -7.93 -0.54
C THR A 206 3.82 -8.10 -1.06
N PHE A 207 4.16 -9.31 -1.50
CA PHE A 207 5.48 -9.62 -2.06
C PHE A 207 5.39 -9.87 -3.55
N ALA A 208 6.36 -9.33 -4.28
CA ALA A 208 6.35 -9.19 -5.72
C ALA A 208 5.18 -8.35 -6.25
N GLY A 209 5.31 -7.88 -7.49
CA GLY A 209 4.21 -7.31 -8.27
C GLY A 209 3.74 -8.27 -9.36
N ALA A 210 2.45 -8.20 -9.69
CA ALA A 210 1.83 -8.94 -10.79
C ALA A 210 1.21 -8.02 -11.88
N PRO A 211 1.93 -7.01 -12.40
CA PRO A 211 1.37 -6.05 -13.33
C PRO A 211 1.03 -6.71 -14.68
N LEU A 212 0.00 -6.19 -15.35
CA LEU A 212 -0.31 -6.60 -16.71
C LEU A 212 0.78 -6.14 -17.67
N GLN A 213 1.17 -7.02 -18.59
CA GLN A 213 2.06 -6.64 -19.67
C GLN A 213 1.34 -5.69 -20.62
N GLU A 214 1.89 -4.49 -20.79
CA GLU A 214 1.36 -3.50 -21.72
C GLU A 214 1.36 -4.05 -23.17
N GLY A 215 0.22 -3.94 -23.85
CA GLY A 215 0.03 -4.48 -25.21
C GLY A 215 0.06 -6.02 -25.31
N GLY A 216 0.16 -6.73 -24.18
CA GLY A 216 0.14 -8.19 -24.12
C GLY A 216 -1.27 -8.77 -24.15
N ASN A 217 -1.39 -10.05 -24.55
CA ASN A 217 -2.65 -10.79 -24.60
C ASN A 217 -3.16 -11.22 -23.21
N GLY A 218 -3.16 -10.32 -22.21
CA GLY A 218 -3.54 -10.65 -20.84
C GLY A 218 -2.49 -11.50 -20.08
N LEU A 219 -1.21 -11.34 -20.42
CA LEU A 219 -0.10 -11.93 -19.66
C LEU A 219 0.26 -11.00 -18.50
N ARG A 220 0.50 -11.56 -17.31
CA ARG A 220 1.04 -10.83 -16.16
C ARG A 220 2.56 -11.01 -16.05
N LEU A 221 3.25 -9.93 -15.72
CA LEU A 221 4.68 -9.93 -15.43
C LEU A 221 4.92 -10.25 -13.95
N TRP A 222 6.11 -10.75 -13.63
CA TRP A 222 6.50 -11.09 -12.26
C TRP A 222 7.61 -10.16 -11.75
N ALA A 223 7.25 -9.20 -10.91
CA ALA A 223 8.18 -8.24 -10.31
C ALA A 223 8.71 -8.76 -8.96
N LEU A 224 9.54 -9.81 -8.99
CA LEU A 224 9.99 -10.57 -7.81
C LEU A 224 10.59 -9.72 -6.66
N GLN A 225 11.24 -8.59 -6.97
CA GLN A 225 11.94 -7.80 -5.96
C GLN A 225 11.01 -6.83 -5.20
N ASP A 226 9.79 -6.62 -5.67
CA ASP A 226 8.89 -5.67 -5.03
C ASP A 226 8.42 -6.19 -3.67
N VAL A 227 8.37 -5.29 -2.70
CA VAL A 227 7.83 -5.51 -1.38
C VAL A 227 6.95 -4.31 -1.08
N ASP A 228 5.65 -4.57 -0.99
CA ASP A 228 4.64 -3.63 -0.55
C ASP A 228 4.28 -3.93 0.92
N TRP A 229 4.16 -2.89 1.74
CA TRP A 229 3.72 -3.03 3.13
C TRP A 229 3.11 -1.76 3.69
N ASP A 230 2.26 -1.96 4.69
CA ASP A 230 1.71 -0.88 5.46
C ASP A 230 1.45 -1.25 6.92
N VAL A 231 1.44 -0.22 7.76
CA VAL A 231 1.06 -0.33 9.17
C VAL A 231 -0.34 0.27 9.31
N SER A 232 -1.35 -0.60 9.32
CA SER A 232 -2.75 -0.18 9.35
C SER A 232 -3.19 0.23 10.76
N TYR A 233 -3.34 1.53 10.97
CA TYR A 233 -4.07 2.11 12.10
C TYR A 233 -5.42 2.70 11.67
N VAL A 234 -5.87 2.46 10.43
CA VAL A 234 -7.18 2.93 9.91
C VAL A 234 -8.31 2.47 10.81
N ASP A 235 -8.28 1.19 11.15
CA ASP A 235 -9.37 0.57 11.89
C ASP A 235 -9.26 0.76 13.39
N SER A 236 -8.02 0.72 13.90
CA SER A 236 -7.77 0.82 15.34
C SER A 236 -6.30 1.04 15.68
N VAL A 237 -6.07 1.53 16.90
CA VAL A 237 -4.75 1.72 17.50
C VAL A 237 -4.61 0.93 18.78
N TYR A 238 -3.57 0.10 18.84
CA TYR A 238 -3.37 -0.88 19.91
C TYR A 238 -1.92 -1.08 20.35
N LEU A 239 -0.99 -1.33 19.41
CA LEU A 239 0.42 -1.58 19.72
C LEU A 239 1.34 -0.66 18.91
N PRO A 240 2.52 -0.28 19.44
CA PRO A 240 3.53 0.44 18.68
C PRO A 240 4.26 -0.52 17.73
N ILE A 241 4.00 -0.40 16.43
CA ILE A 241 4.68 -1.21 15.40
C ILE A 241 5.42 -0.30 14.44
N ALA A 242 6.65 -0.67 14.09
CA ALA A 242 7.36 -0.16 12.95
C ALA A 242 7.62 -1.28 11.93
N MET A 243 7.50 -0.97 10.64
CA MET A 243 7.83 -1.88 9.55
C MET A 243 8.87 -1.29 8.62
N GLY A 244 9.78 -2.13 8.14
CA GLY A 244 10.74 -1.75 7.12
C GLY A 244 11.14 -2.94 6.24
N VAL A 245 11.76 -2.63 5.12
CA VAL A 245 12.14 -3.61 4.10
C VAL A 245 13.49 -4.26 4.39
N LEU A 246 13.59 -5.58 4.15
CA LEU A 246 14.83 -6.34 4.20
C LEU A 246 15.65 -6.16 2.93
N GLY A 247 16.97 -6.15 3.06
CA GLY A 247 17.88 -6.02 1.91
C GLY A 247 18.06 -4.60 1.39
N ASN A 248 17.27 -3.62 1.87
CA ASN A 248 17.35 -2.23 1.42
C ASN A 248 17.48 -1.24 2.60
N LYS A 249 18.72 -0.81 2.87
CA LYS A 249 19.06 0.08 3.98
C LYS A 249 18.74 1.56 3.75
N TYR A 250 18.33 1.93 2.54
CA TYR A 250 18.08 3.33 2.18
C TYR A 250 16.66 3.78 2.42
N ILE A 251 15.74 2.83 2.62
CA ILE A 251 14.34 3.10 2.92
C ILE A 251 14.18 3.06 4.44
N GLY A 252 13.60 4.12 5.00
CA GLY A 252 13.26 4.19 6.42
C GLY A 252 12.05 3.31 6.77
N TYR A 253 11.76 3.20 8.06
CA TYR A 253 10.57 2.47 8.52
C TYR A 253 9.30 3.33 8.42
N THR A 254 8.14 2.70 8.30
CA THR A 254 6.82 3.29 8.60
C THR A 254 6.31 2.80 9.95
N GLY A 255 5.37 3.51 10.57
CA GLY A 255 4.85 3.22 11.90
C GLY A 255 5.54 4.00 13.02
N THR A 256 5.79 3.34 14.15
CA THR A 256 6.42 3.94 15.33
C THR A 256 7.36 3.00 16.07
N VAL A 257 8.41 3.58 16.62
CA VAL A 257 9.42 2.88 17.43
C VAL A 257 9.33 3.25 18.91
N LEU A 258 8.23 3.89 19.32
CA LEU A 258 7.93 4.15 20.72
C LEU A 258 7.94 2.84 21.52
N THR A 259 8.45 2.89 22.74
CA THR A 259 8.26 1.77 23.68
C THR A 259 6.79 1.61 24.02
N LEU A 260 6.37 0.40 24.41
CA LEU A 260 5.00 0.13 24.84
C LEU A 260 4.53 1.10 25.94
N LYS A 261 5.43 1.46 26.87
CA LYS A 261 5.16 2.44 27.94
C LYS A 261 4.90 3.84 27.40
N GLN A 262 5.74 4.34 26.48
CA GLN A 262 5.56 5.67 25.89
C GLN A 262 4.29 5.72 25.05
N PHE A 263 4.04 4.68 24.24
CA PHE A 263 2.84 4.57 23.42
C PHE A 263 1.56 4.66 24.27
N LYS A 264 1.48 3.87 25.35
CA LYS A 264 0.35 3.95 26.31
C LYS A 264 0.24 5.32 26.97
N ALA A 265 1.36 5.97 27.30
CA ALA A 265 1.34 7.31 27.88
C ALA A 265 0.76 8.36 26.91
N TYR A 266 1.09 8.29 25.62
CA TYR A 266 0.52 9.18 24.61
C TYR A 266 -0.96 8.91 24.33
N ILE A 267 -1.39 7.64 24.33
CA ILE A 267 -2.82 7.30 24.27
C ILE A 267 -3.56 7.89 25.49
N ASN A 268 -3.03 7.72 26.70
CA ASN A 268 -3.64 8.27 27.91
C ASN A 268 -3.65 9.81 27.90
N LYS A 269 -2.62 10.46 27.33
CA LYS A 269 -2.62 11.90 27.10
C LYS A 269 -3.76 12.28 26.18
N PHE A 270 -3.90 11.66 25.01
CA PHE A 270 -4.99 11.93 24.08
C PHE A 270 -6.39 11.83 24.71
N LEU A 271 -6.58 10.86 25.62
CA LEU A 271 -7.84 10.65 26.33
C LEU A 271 -8.07 11.61 27.52
N ALA A 272 -7.10 12.45 27.88
CA ALA A 272 -7.19 13.37 29.01
C ALA A 272 -8.22 14.49 28.77
N ALA A 273 -8.78 15.03 29.85
CA ALA A 273 -9.89 16.02 29.80
C ALA A 273 -9.59 17.31 29.02
N SER A 274 -8.32 17.69 28.91
CA SER A 274 -7.88 18.90 28.20
C SER A 274 -7.55 18.67 26.73
N GLU A 275 -7.61 17.43 26.24
CA GLU A 275 -7.06 17.04 24.95
C GLU A 275 -8.17 16.68 23.95
N VAL A 276 -7.84 16.70 22.66
CA VAL A 276 -8.79 16.51 21.54
C VAL A 276 -9.53 15.17 21.55
N GLY A 277 -8.95 14.16 22.20
CA GLY A 277 -9.50 12.81 22.31
C GLY A 277 -10.34 12.57 23.56
N PHE A 278 -10.61 13.60 24.38
CA PHE A 278 -11.35 13.41 25.63
C PHE A 278 -12.67 12.68 25.41
N GLY A 279 -12.81 11.50 26.03
CA GLY A 279 -14.02 10.69 25.93
C GLY A 279 -14.13 9.84 24.67
N TRP A 280 -13.05 9.65 23.90
CA TRP A 280 -12.98 8.64 22.84
C TRP A 280 -13.26 7.24 23.43
N SER A 281 -14.08 6.43 22.76
CA SER A 281 -14.45 5.11 23.28
C SER A 281 -13.33 4.09 23.09
N ASN A 282 -13.26 3.13 24.00
CA ASN A 282 -12.42 1.93 23.88
C ASN A 282 -13.26 0.79 23.30
N TYR A 283 -12.63 -0.18 22.62
CA TYR A 283 -13.30 -1.45 22.34
C TYR A 283 -13.67 -2.16 23.67
N ILE A 284 -14.84 -2.81 23.69
CA ILE A 284 -15.28 -3.63 24.81
C ILE A 284 -14.66 -5.01 24.62
N ILE A 285 -13.62 -5.31 25.40
CA ILE A 285 -12.94 -6.60 25.37
C ILE A 285 -13.50 -7.45 26.53
N PRO A 286 -14.14 -8.60 26.26
CA PRO A 286 -14.67 -9.47 27.31
C PRO A 286 -13.59 -9.85 28.33
N GLY A 287 -13.91 -9.75 29.62
CA GLY A 287 -12.99 -10.10 30.71
C GLY A 287 -11.86 -9.10 30.97
N ASN A 288 -11.81 -7.97 30.24
CA ASN A 288 -10.85 -6.89 30.48
C ASN A 288 -11.34 -5.95 31.59
N ASP A 289 -10.51 -5.71 32.60
CA ASP A 289 -10.72 -4.74 33.69
C ASP A 289 -10.36 -3.29 33.31
N ASN A 290 -10.40 -2.97 32.00
CA ASN A 290 -9.87 -1.76 31.36
C ASN A 290 -8.34 -1.64 31.33
N SER A 291 -7.59 -2.70 31.62
CA SER A 291 -6.12 -2.72 31.45
C SER A 291 -5.67 -2.71 29.98
N ILE A 292 -6.51 -3.24 29.08
CA ILE A 292 -6.28 -3.22 27.63
C ILE A 292 -6.98 -2.00 27.00
N ILE A 293 -6.21 -1.13 26.36
CA ILE A 293 -6.69 0.05 25.63
C ILE A 293 -6.46 -0.17 24.14
N LYS A 294 -7.55 -0.34 23.38
CA LYS A 294 -7.59 -0.39 21.92
C LYS A 294 -8.62 0.62 21.44
N LEU A 295 -8.16 1.68 20.77
CA LEU A 295 -9.09 2.71 20.30
C LEU A 295 -9.52 2.39 18.87
N PRO A 296 -10.82 2.44 18.54
CA PRO A 296 -11.30 2.37 17.16
C PRO A 296 -10.91 3.64 16.42
N GLY A 297 -10.57 3.50 15.14
CA GLY A 297 -10.51 4.60 14.19
C GLY A 297 -11.89 5.21 13.97
N THR A 298 -11.96 6.39 13.36
CA THR A 298 -13.20 7.18 13.32
C THR A 298 -14.35 6.48 12.60
N TYR A 299 -14.08 5.75 11.51
CA TYR A 299 -15.05 4.89 10.83
C TYR A 299 -15.67 3.85 11.79
N ASN A 300 -14.82 3.06 12.44
CA ASN A 300 -15.23 2.03 13.39
C ASN A 300 -15.83 2.61 14.66
N TYR A 301 -15.48 3.84 15.04
CA TYR A 301 -16.11 4.52 16.16
C TYR A 301 -17.55 4.92 15.84
N MET A 302 -17.79 5.42 14.63
CA MET A 302 -19.12 5.79 14.14
C MET A 302 -20.06 4.59 14.08
N LEU A 303 -19.56 3.44 13.59
CA LEU A 303 -20.30 2.18 13.45
C LEU A 303 -20.34 1.32 14.71
N GLY A 304 -19.23 1.21 15.46
CA GLY A 304 -19.08 0.29 16.59
C GLY A 304 -19.99 0.59 17.77
N VAL A 305 -20.42 1.85 17.92
CA VAL A 305 -21.48 2.22 18.88
C VAL A 305 -22.82 1.56 18.52
N LEU A 306 -23.07 1.29 17.24
CA LEU A 306 -24.27 0.59 16.78
C LEU A 306 -24.19 -0.89 17.11
N ASN A 307 -23.00 -1.48 16.92
CA ASN A 307 -22.74 -2.90 17.18
C ASN A 307 -22.44 -3.20 18.66
N LYS A 308 -22.44 -2.17 19.53
CA LYS A 308 -22.06 -2.27 20.96
C LYS A 308 -20.67 -2.88 21.19
N THR A 309 -19.78 -2.76 20.21
CA THR A 309 -18.40 -3.25 20.30
C THR A 309 -17.48 -2.24 20.96
N VAL A 310 -17.98 -1.02 21.21
CA VAL A 310 -17.24 0.07 21.88
C VAL A 310 -18.04 0.60 23.07
N THR A 311 -17.35 1.19 24.05
CA THR A 311 -18.00 1.75 25.25
C THR A 311 -19.06 2.80 24.87
N PRO A 312 -20.20 2.89 25.60
CA PRO A 312 -21.25 3.85 25.30
C PRO A 312 -20.76 5.30 25.25
N LEU A 313 -21.38 6.08 24.39
CA LEU A 313 -21.03 7.48 24.17
C LEU A 313 -21.21 8.32 25.44
N LYS A 314 -20.21 9.16 25.72
CA LYS A 314 -20.31 10.22 26.73
C LYS A 314 -20.87 11.50 26.09
N LYS A 315 -21.62 12.30 26.87
CA LYS A 315 -22.27 13.55 26.42
C LYS A 315 -21.29 14.59 25.84
N ASN A 316 -20.01 14.48 26.18
CA ASN A 316 -18.91 15.32 25.68
C ASN A 316 -17.84 14.48 24.96
N SER A 317 -18.26 13.42 24.26
CA SER A 317 -17.34 12.57 23.51
C SER A 317 -16.91 13.23 22.19
N PRO A 318 -15.81 12.78 21.58
CA PRO A 318 -15.36 13.29 20.29
C PRO A 318 -16.38 13.03 19.17
N LEU A 319 -17.25 12.03 19.31
CA LEU A 319 -18.38 11.84 18.39
C LEU A 319 -19.39 12.98 18.52
N ALA A 320 -19.65 13.46 19.73
CA ALA A 320 -20.50 14.61 19.94
C ALA A 320 -19.88 15.86 19.30
N ASN A 321 -18.56 16.04 19.40
CA ASN A 321 -17.86 17.15 18.76
C ASN A 321 -17.90 17.05 17.22
N ILE A 322 -17.60 15.87 16.66
CA ILE A 322 -17.72 15.63 15.21
C ILE A 322 -19.16 15.90 14.76
N ALA A 323 -20.15 15.32 15.43
CA ALA A 323 -21.55 15.52 15.08
C ALA A 323 -22.00 16.99 15.25
N LEU A 324 -21.47 17.71 16.25
CA LEU A 324 -21.72 19.13 16.49
C LEU A 324 -21.06 20.00 15.41
N LEU A 325 -19.84 19.68 14.98
CA LEU A 325 -19.17 20.33 13.86
C LEU A 325 -20.00 20.18 12.59
N TRP A 326 -20.40 18.95 12.24
CA TRP A 326 -21.27 18.69 11.10
C TRP A 326 -22.60 19.40 11.21
N LYS A 327 -23.25 19.36 12.38
CA LYS A 327 -24.49 20.11 12.63
C LYS A 327 -24.29 21.61 12.41
N SER A 328 -23.23 22.20 12.95
CA SER A 328 -23.00 23.64 12.90
C SER A 328 -22.65 24.12 11.48
N CYS A 329 -21.70 23.45 10.81
CA CYS A 329 -21.29 23.76 9.45
C CYS A 329 -22.39 23.49 8.41
N PHE A 330 -23.26 22.51 8.67
CA PHE A 330 -24.38 22.20 7.78
C PHE A 330 -25.59 23.10 8.04
N GLN A 331 -25.90 23.45 9.30
CA GLN A 331 -27.08 24.26 9.61
C GLN A 331 -27.08 25.63 8.93
N GLU A 332 -25.91 26.24 8.83
CA GLU A 332 -25.78 27.55 8.23
C GLU A 332 -25.82 27.47 6.70
N GLY A 333 -26.98 27.73 6.10
CA GLY A 333 -27.16 27.79 4.64
C GLY A 333 -27.58 26.47 3.96
N SER A 334 -27.84 25.39 4.71
CA SER A 334 -28.41 24.16 4.15
C SER A 334 -29.90 24.30 3.84
N PRO A 335 -30.40 23.67 2.74
CA PRO A 335 -31.84 23.51 2.51
C PRO A 335 -32.49 22.55 3.53
N ASN A 336 -31.71 21.78 4.29
CA ASN A 336 -32.17 20.94 5.39
C ASN A 336 -31.32 21.15 6.66
N PRO A 337 -31.53 22.24 7.41
CA PRO A 337 -30.71 22.58 8.57
C PRO A 337 -30.77 21.52 9.68
N ASN A 338 -31.84 20.74 9.76
CA ASN A 338 -32.00 19.76 10.83
C ASN A 338 -31.39 18.39 10.49
N TYR A 339 -30.66 18.26 9.37
CA TYR A 339 -30.17 16.97 8.88
C TYR A 339 -29.27 16.24 9.88
N TYR A 340 -28.44 16.95 10.65
CA TYR A 340 -27.57 16.38 11.69
C TYR A 340 -28.08 16.63 13.12
N ASP A 341 -29.39 16.80 13.30
CA ASP A 341 -30.02 16.92 14.62
C ASP A 341 -30.10 15.56 15.34
N PHE A 342 -28.97 15.12 15.88
CA PHE A 342 -28.96 13.93 16.72
C PHE A 342 -29.58 14.20 18.10
N PRO A 343 -30.36 13.25 18.66
CA PRO A 343 -30.97 13.43 19.99
C PRO A 343 -29.98 13.78 21.11
N PHE A 344 -28.76 13.24 21.05
CA PHE A 344 -27.71 13.51 22.04
C PHE A 344 -27.09 14.91 21.95
N LEU A 345 -27.34 15.65 20.85
CA LEU A 345 -26.91 17.05 20.69
C LEU A 345 -27.96 18.06 21.20
N LYS A 346 -29.10 17.60 21.73
CA LYS A 346 -30.16 18.50 22.20
C LYS A 346 -29.64 19.40 23.34
N GLY A 347 -29.74 20.71 23.13
CA GLY A 347 -29.28 21.73 24.09
C GLY A 347 -27.78 22.01 24.08
N GLN A 348 -27.03 21.43 23.14
CA GLN A 348 -25.64 21.82 22.90
C GLN A 348 -25.59 23.15 22.12
N THR A 349 -24.67 24.03 22.49
CA THR A 349 -24.40 25.27 21.77
C THR A 349 -23.69 24.96 20.46
N LEU A 350 -24.17 25.53 19.35
CA LEU A 350 -23.49 25.42 18.05
C LEU A 350 -22.14 26.12 18.09
N ILE A 351 -21.19 25.58 17.33
CA ILE A 351 -19.89 26.22 17.11
C ILE A 351 -19.97 27.10 15.86
N SER A 352 -19.19 28.18 15.79
CA SER A 352 -19.08 28.97 14.56
C SER A 352 -18.35 28.15 13.50
N CYS A 353 -18.87 28.08 12.28
CA CYS A 353 -18.17 27.40 11.20
C CYS A 353 -17.78 28.38 10.11
N ASP A 354 -16.59 28.95 10.26
CA ASP A 354 -16.06 29.94 9.33
C ASP A 354 -15.71 29.29 7.97
N ASP A 355 -15.79 30.07 6.89
CA ASP A 355 -15.15 29.71 5.63
C ASP A 355 -13.62 29.79 5.82
N PRO A 356 -12.84 28.76 5.43
CA PRO A 356 -13.12 27.74 4.41
C PRO A 356 -13.59 26.36 4.93
N LEU A 357 -13.63 26.11 6.24
CA LEU A 357 -13.94 24.78 6.80
C LEU A 357 -15.34 24.30 6.38
N LYS A 358 -16.30 25.22 6.42
CA LYS A 358 -17.68 24.98 6.00
C LYS A 358 -17.80 24.52 4.55
N SER A 359 -17.22 25.28 3.63
CA SER A 359 -17.22 24.98 2.19
C SER A 359 -16.63 23.60 1.90
N ASP A 360 -15.51 23.28 2.55
CA ASP A 360 -14.80 22.02 2.36
C ASP A 360 -15.61 20.81 2.87
N ILE A 361 -16.23 20.92 4.06
CA ILE A 361 -17.16 19.90 4.59
C ILE A 361 -18.35 19.67 3.64
N TRP A 362 -18.92 20.76 3.12
CA TRP A 362 -20.03 20.70 2.17
C TRP A 362 -19.67 19.97 0.89
N LYS A 363 -18.50 20.24 0.33
CA LYS A 363 -18.02 19.59 -0.89
C LYS A 363 -17.93 18.08 -0.73
N VAL A 364 -17.34 17.61 0.37
CA VAL A 364 -17.26 16.17 0.68
C VAL A 364 -18.65 15.58 0.87
N HIS A 365 -19.55 16.27 1.59
CA HIS A 365 -20.92 15.82 1.75
C HIS A 365 -21.65 15.63 0.41
N GLN A 366 -21.51 16.59 -0.51
CA GLN A 366 -22.16 16.52 -1.83
C GLN A 366 -21.68 15.33 -2.64
N LEU A 367 -20.39 14.99 -2.58
CA LEU A 367 -19.87 13.76 -3.21
C LEU A 367 -20.62 12.53 -2.67
N PHE A 368 -20.68 12.34 -1.36
CA PHE A 368 -21.30 11.14 -0.78
C PHE A 368 -22.82 11.09 -0.97
N MET A 369 -23.51 12.23 -0.97
CA MET A 369 -24.93 12.27 -1.30
C MET A 369 -25.17 11.92 -2.77
N GLN A 370 -24.31 12.37 -3.68
CA GLN A 370 -24.38 11.99 -5.09
C GLN A 370 -24.06 10.51 -5.28
N ASN A 371 -23.05 9.97 -4.58
CA ASN A 371 -22.72 8.54 -4.59
C ASN A 371 -23.91 7.70 -4.08
N TYR A 372 -24.58 8.13 -3.01
CA TYR A 372 -25.79 7.47 -2.52
C TYR A 372 -26.94 7.54 -3.52
N LYS A 373 -27.14 8.67 -4.20
CA LYS A 373 -28.14 8.80 -5.26
C LYS A 373 -27.86 7.86 -6.44
N GLN A 374 -26.59 7.72 -6.83
CA GLN A 374 -26.19 6.75 -7.86
C GLN A 374 -26.47 5.31 -7.40
N TYR A 375 -26.12 4.96 -6.16
CA TYR A 375 -26.46 3.67 -5.53
C TYR A 375 -27.95 3.35 -5.58
N GLN A 376 -28.81 4.33 -5.25
CA GLN A 376 -30.26 4.14 -5.30
C GLN A 376 -30.81 3.89 -6.71
N ASN A 377 -30.10 4.37 -7.74
CA ASN A 377 -30.50 4.22 -9.14
C ASN A 377 -29.80 3.05 -9.84
N ASP A 378 -28.83 2.38 -9.18
CA ASP A 378 -28.13 1.23 -9.75
C ASP A 378 -29.01 -0.03 -9.61
N PRO A 379 -29.51 -0.62 -10.72
CA PRO A 379 -30.37 -1.79 -10.66
C PRO A 379 -29.66 -3.05 -10.18
N THR A 380 -28.32 -3.02 -10.08
CA THR A 380 -27.52 -4.14 -9.53
C THR A 380 -27.41 -4.09 -8.00
N CYS A 381 -28.00 -3.09 -7.36
CA CYS A 381 -27.93 -2.84 -5.92
C CYS A 381 -29.32 -2.81 -5.27
N ASP A 382 -29.46 -3.46 -4.11
CA ASP A 382 -30.69 -3.42 -3.32
C ASP A 382 -30.62 -2.35 -2.21
N SER A 383 -30.73 -1.08 -2.63
CA SER A 383 -30.75 0.06 -1.70
C SER A 383 -31.97 0.07 -0.76
N ALA A 384 -33.05 -0.61 -1.13
CA ALA A 384 -34.25 -0.73 -0.31
C ALA A 384 -34.00 -1.66 0.88
N GLN A 385 -33.32 -2.79 0.66
CA GLN A 385 -32.91 -3.71 1.73
C GLN A 385 -31.95 -3.01 2.71
N PHE A 386 -30.96 -2.27 2.20
CA PHE A 386 -30.07 -1.46 3.04
C PHE A 386 -30.85 -0.51 3.98
N LEU A 387 -31.81 0.25 3.44
CA LEU A 387 -32.65 1.14 4.25
C LEU A 387 -33.54 0.39 5.25
N ALA A 388 -34.05 -0.78 4.87
CA ALA A 388 -34.85 -1.63 5.75
C ALA A 388 -34.03 -2.08 6.97
N ASP A 389 -32.77 -2.46 6.77
CA ASP A 389 -31.88 -2.90 7.85
C ASP A 389 -31.53 -1.76 8.80
N LEU A 390 -31.22 -0.57 8.27
CA LEU A 390 -30.99 0.61 9.12
C LEU A 390 -32.20 0.91 10.00
N LYS A 391 -33.42 0.81 9.43
CA LYS A 391 -34.66 1.01 10.18
C LYS A 391 -34.86 -0.07 11.25
N ALA A 392 -34.61 -1.34 10.93
CA ALA A 392 -34.70 -2.45 11.87
C ALA A 392 -33.73 -2.30 13.05
N GLN A 393 -32.51 -1.84 12.77
CA GLN A 393 -31.46 -1.58 13.76
C GLN A 393 -31.62 -0.23 14.48
N LYS A 394 -32.61 0.59 14.09
CA LYS A 394 -32.85 1.95 14.62
C LYS A 394 -31.63 2.87 14.45
N VAL A 395 -30.93 2.73 13.34
CA VAL A 395 -29.75 3.52 12.99
C VAL A 395 -30.17 4.70 12.08
N PRO A 396 -29.92 5.95 12.49
CA PRO A 396 -30.14 7.10 11.62
C PRO A 396 -29.25 7.08 10.37
N PHE A 397 -29.82 7.33 9.19
CA PHE A 397 -29.06 7.33 7.93
C PHE A 397 -27.89 8.32 7.93
N ASN A 398 -28.11 9.54 8.44
CA ASN A 398 -27.08 10.58 8.56
C ASN A 398 -25.86 10.13 9.38
N ARG A 399 -26.02 9.19 10.33
CA ARG A 399 -24.90 8.60 11.06
C ARG A 399 -24.08 7.65 10.20
N VAL A 400 -24.74 6.83 9.37
CA VAL A 400 -24.06 5.94 8.41
C VAL A 400 -23.36 6.76 7.32
N LEU A 401 -23.97 7.86 6.88
CA LEU A 401 -23.33 8.80 5.97
C LEU A 401 -22.04 9.36 6.57
N LEU A 402 -22.05 9.79 7.84
CA LEU A 402 -20.82 10.23 8.52
C LEU A 402 -19.78 9.11 8.59
N ALA A 403 -20.19 7.89 8.96
CA ALA A 403 -19.27 6.75 8.96
C ALA A 403 -18.60 6.60 7.59
N ARG A 404 -19.38 6.55 6.51
CA ARG A 404 -18.85 6.43 5.15
C ARG A 404 -17.94 7.58 4.73
N ILE A 405 -18.26 8.82 5.11
CA ILE A 405 -17.39 9.97 4.87
C ILE A 405 -16.05 9.76 5.58
N TYR A 406 -16.05 9.47 6.89
CA TYR A 406 -14.83 9.29 7.68
C TYR A 406 -14.03 8.04 7.33
N GLY A 407 -14.67 7.04 6.74
CA GLY A 407 -14.01 5.85 6.20
C GLY A 407 -13.63 5.96 4.73
N TRP A 408 -14.05 7.02 4.03
CA TRP A 408 -13.97 7.11 2.57
C TRP A 408 -14.56 5.89 1.82
N VAL A 409 -15.71 5.39 2.28
CA VAL A 409 -16.32 4.13 1.80
C VAL A 409 -17.56 4.40 0.92
N PRO A 410 -17.62 3.95 -0.35
CA PRO A 410 -18.81 4.12 -1.20
C PRO A 410 -20.05 3.40 -0.63
N PHE A 411 -21.24 3.76 -1.10
CA PHE A 411 -22.45 2.95 -0.91
C PHE A 411 -22.49 1.81 -1.93
N ASN A 412 -22.29 0.57 -1.49
CA ASN A 412 -22.29 -0.61 -2.36
C ASN A 412 -22.86 -1.88 -1.68
N ASP A 413 -23.57 -1.69 -0.57
CA ASP A 413 -24.21 -2.75 0.21
C ASP A 413 -25.28 -3.42 -0.64
N TYR A 414 -25.37 -4.74 -0.56
CA TYR A 414 -26.34 -5.52 -1.36
C TYR A 414 -26.21 -5.29 -2.88
N CYS A 415 -25.01 -4.99 -3.39
CA CYS A 415 -24.73 -4.92 -4.82
C CYS A 415 -24.15 -6.24 -5.35
N GLN A 416 -24.58 -6.62 -6.57
CA GLN A 416 -24.10 -7.84 -7.24
C GLN A 416 -22.59 -7.80 -7.57
N LYS A 417 -22.02 -6.61 -7.79
CA LYS A 417 -20.59 -6.41 -8.09
C LYS A 417 -19.71 -6.17 -6.86
N GLY A 418 -20.27 -6.30 -5.65
CA GLY A 418 -19.54 -6.12 -4.39
C GLY A 418 -18.79 -4.78 -4.32
N ALA A 419 -17.52 -4.83 -3.91
CA ALA A 419 -16.67 -3.64 -3.72
C ALA A 419 -16.50 -2.77 -4.98
N ALA A 420 -16.59 -3.36 -6.18
CA ALA A 420 -16.46 -2.64 -7.43
C ALA A 420 -17.74 -1.89 -7.86
N ALA A 421 -18.88 -2.13 -7.19
CA ALA A 421 -20.12 -1.39 -7.46
C ALA A 421 -20.03 0.05 -6.95
N ASN A 422 -20.64 0.99 -7.69
CA ASN A 422 -20.86 2.37 -7.27
C ASN A 422 -19.62 3.08 -6.65
N SER A 423 -18.46 2.93 -7.30
CA SER A 423 -17.19 3.50 -6.85
C SER A 423 -17.26 5.02 -6.66
N LEU A 424 -16.63 5.54 -5.60
CA LEU A 424 -16.49 6.98 -5.35
C LEU A 424 -15.79 7.68 -6.53
N CYS A 425 -14.79 7.04 -7.14
CA CYS A 425 -14.04 7.56 -8.29
C CYS A 425 -14.95 7.92 -9.48
N LYS A 426 -16.07 7.20 -9.64
CA LYS A 426 -17.07 7.39 -10.71
C LYS A 426 -18.28 8.22 -10.26
N THR A 427 -18.18 8.94 -9.14
CA THR A 427 -19.28 9.77 -8.64
C THR A 427 -19.29 11.15 -9.28
N SER A 428 -20.32 11.46 -10.07
CA SER A 428 -20.47 12.76 -10.70
C SER A 428 -21.94 13.18 -10.80
N THR A 429 -22.21 14.48 -10.67
CA THR A 429 -23.48 15.11 -11.06
C THR A 429 -23.55 15.39 -12.56
N ASP A 430 -22.40 15.49 -13.23
CA ASP A 430 -22.31 15.65 -14.68
C ASP A 430 -22.35 14.27 -15.34
N THR A 431 -23.47 13.94 -15.97
CA THR A 431 -23.65 12.67 -16.68
C THR A 431 -22.80 12.55 -17.95
N GLN A 432 -22.12 13.63 -18.35
CA GLN A 432 -21.20 13.66 -19.50
C GLN A 432 -19.72 13.63 -19.08
N ASP A 433 -19.41 13.52 -17.78
CA ASP A 433 -18.02 13.42 -17.32
C ASP A 433 -17.32 12.22 -18.01
N PRO A 434 -16.20 12.44 -18.73
CA PRO A 434 -15.55 11.39 -19.52
C PRO A 434 -15.04 10.23 -18.66
N ALA A 435 -14.81 10.44 -17.36
CA ALA A 435 -14.41 9.37 -16.46
C ALA A 435 -15.51 8.31 -16.28
N LEU A 436 -16.79 8.66 -16.46
CA LEU A 436 -17.92 7.74 -16.31
C LEU A 436 -17.94 6.63 -17.36
N SER A 437 -17.53 6.94 -18.59
CA SER A 437 -17.45 5.98 -19.70
C SER A 437 -16.07 5.36 -19.86
N ASN A 438 -15.06 5.85 -19.12
CA ASN A 438 -13.71 5.33 -19.19
C ASN A 438 -13.62 3.96 -18.47
N PRO A 439 -13.22 2.88 -19.18
CA PRO A 439 -13.07 1.56 -18.57
C PRO A 439 -11.92 1.48 -17.56
N ASP A 440 -10.96 2.40 -17.61
CA ASP A 440 -9.88 2.48 -16.64
C ASP A 440 -10.43 2.93 -15.27
N PRO A 441 -10.29 2.09 -14.22
CA PRO A 441 -10.77 2.41 -12.88
C PRO A 441 -9.97 3.52 -12.19
N THR A 442 -8.78 3.85 -12.67
CA THR A 442 -7.93 4.92 -12.12
C THR A 442 -8.34 6.32 -12.60
N VAL A 443 -9.09 6.39 -13.71
CA VAL A 443 -9.60 7.65 -14.24
C VAL A 443 -10.85 8.05 -13.46
N CYS A 444 -10.70 9.02 -12.56
CA CYS A 444 -11.77 9.54 -11.73
C CYS A 444 -12.39 10.82 -12.27
N THR A 445 -13.65 11.03 -11.90
CA THR A 445 -14.43 12.24 -12.22
C THR A 445 -13.81 13.48 -11.59
N ALA A 446 -14.08 14.65 -12.18
CA ALA A 446 -13.59 15.93 -11.63
C ALA A 446 -14.14 16.19 -10.22
N GLN A 447 -15.41 15.81 -9.99
CA GLN A 447 -16.06 15.93 -8.69
C GLN A 447 -15.36 15.08 -7.62
N TYR A 448 -14.99 13.83 -7.95
CA TYR A 448 -14.19 13.00 -7.04
C TYR A 448 -12.85 13.63 -6.73
N GLN A 449 -12.10 14.08 -7.76
CA GLN A 449 -10.75 14.62 -7.58
C GLN A 449 -10.74 15.86 -6.65
N ASP A 450 -11.70 16.76 -6.83
CA ASP A 450 -11.83 17.96 -5.99
C ASP A 450 -12.22 17.61 -4.54
N ALA A 451 -13.18 16.70 -4.35
CA ALA A 451 -13.59 16.24 -3.04
C ALA A 451 -12.51 15.41 -2.33
N HIS A 452 -11.73 14.61 -3.06
CA HIS A 452 -10.65 13.77 -2.55
C HIS A 452 -9.55 14.61 -1.90
N GLN A 453 -9.05 15.64 -2.60
CA GLN A 453 -8.03 16.52 -2.04
C GLN A 453 -8.60 17.32 -0.85
N THR A 454 -9.83 17.81 -0.98
CA THR A 454 -10.50 18.55 0.10
C THR A 454 -10.67 17.70 1.36
N TYR A 455 -11.05 16.44 1.20
CA TYR A 455 -11.16 15.49 2.30
C TYR A 455 -9.82 15.24 2.99
N ARG A 456 -8.73 15.05 2.22
CA ARG A 456 -7.39 14.92 2.79
C ARG A 456 -7.00 16.15 3.62
N ASP A 457 -7.28 17.36 3.12
CA ASP A 457 -7.02 18.59 3.87
C ASP A 457 -7.81 18.62 5.18
N LEU A 458 -9.10 18.23 5.15
CA LEU A 458 -9.95 18.14 6.33
C LEU A 458 -9.42 17.13 7.36
N GLN A 459 -8.98 15.95 6.93
CA GLN A 459 -8.41 14.94 7.82
C GLN A 459 -7.21 15.48 8.63
N TYR A 460 -6.40 16.35 8.00
CA TYR A 460 -5.25 17.01 8.62
C TYR A 460 -5.55 18.42 9.13
N ALA A 461 -6.82 18.80 9.34
CA ALA A 461 -7.21 20.17 9.65
C ALA A 461 -6.47 20.80 10.84
N TYR A 462 -6.11 20.00 11.86
CA TYR A 462 -5.34 20.45 13.03
C TYR A 462 -3.93 20.99 12.70
N THR A 463 -3.40 20.69 11.51
CA THR A 463 -2.12 21.22 11.00
C THR A 463 -2.28 22.42 10.08
N GLN A 464 -3.51 22.72 9.65
CA GLN A 464 -3.80 23.64 8.57
C GLN A 464 -4.15 25.01 9.14
N THR A 465 -3.34 26.02 8.83
CA THR A 465 -3.63 27.41 9.23
C THR A 465 -4.92 27.94 8.59
N LYS A 466 -5.38 27.34 7.48
CA LYS A 466 -6.59 27.76 6.77
C LYS A 466 -7.89 27.58 7.57
N TYR A 467 -7.94 26.68 8.56
CA TYR A 467 -9.19 26.34 9.26
C TYR A 467 -9.29 26.88 10.70
N ASN A 468 -8.26 27.55 11.23
CA ASN A 468 -8.21 28.06 12.62
C ASN A 468 -8.74 27.06 13.67
N VAL A 469 -8.21 25.83 13.65
CA VAL A 469 -8.78 24.69 14.36
C VAL A 469 -8.43 24.71 15.85
N ASP A 470 -9.44 24.63 16.70
CA ASP A 470 -9.34 24.18 18.09
C ASP A 470 -9.86 22.73 18.24
N ASN A 471 -9.92 22.23 19.48
CA ASN A 471 -10.42 20.87 19.74
C ASN A 471 -11.87 20.63 19.27
N ALA A 472 -12.71 21.67 19.18
CA ALA A 472 -14.10 21.57 18.75
C ALA A 472 -14.23 21.59 17.21
N HIS A 473 -13.28 22.20 16.51
CA HIS A 473 -13.27 22.29 15.04
C HIS A 473 -12.40 21.23 14.37
N ASN A 474 -11.75 20.34 15.13
CA ASN A 474 -10.95 19.28 14.55
C ASN A 474 -11.87 18.25 13.87
N PHE A 475 -11.79 18.20 12.53
CA PHE A 475 -12.57 17.28 11.71
C PHE A 475 -12.33 15.83 12.10
N ASN A 476 -11.08 15.42 12.37
CA ASN A 476 -10.76 14.05 12.77
C ASN A 476 -9.68 13.99 13.87
N PRO A 477 -10.06 14.03 15.16
CA PRO A 477 -9.13 13.90 16.27
C PRO A 477 -8.29 12.61 16.28
N TYR A 478 -8.80 11.53 15.66
CA TYR A 478 -8.04 10.28 15.55
C TYR A 478 -6.79 10.44 14.66
N VAL A 479 -6.88 11.21 13.58
CA VAL A 479 -5.72 11.49 12.71
C VAL A 479 -4.68 12.31 13.47
N GLU A 480 -5.12 13.22 14.35
CA GLU A 480 -4.20 13.92 15.25
C GLU A 480 -3.55 13.00 16.28
N LEU A 481 -4.25 11.99 16.82
CA LEU A 481 -3.63 10.97 17.68
C LEU A 481 -2.48 10.25 16.94
N ILE A 482 -2.71 9.82 15.70
CA ILE A 482 -1.75 9.03 14.92
C ILE A 482 -0.56 9.89 14.48
N HIS A 483 -0.80 11.03 13.83
CA HIS A 483 0.25 11.83 13.19
C HIS A 483 0.69 13.07 13.96
N GLY A 484 -0.10 13.51 14.94
CA GLY A 484 0.16 14.73 15.69
C GLY A 484 1.45 14.63 16.49
N LYS A 485 2.31 15.66 16.36
CA LYS A 485 3.59 15.78 17.09
C LYS A 485 3.44 15.72 18.61
N ASN A 486 2.25 16.04 19.12
CA ASN A 486 1.92 16.04 20.54
C ASN A 486 1.51 14.66 21.07
N PHE A 487 1.28 13.68 20.18
CA PHE A 487 0.80 12.34 20.47
C PHE A 487 1.74 11.27 19.90
N LEU A 488 1.26 10.38 19.02
CA LEU A 488 2.04 9.22 18.59
C LEU A 488 3.07 9.55 17.50
N ASN A 489 2.83 10.60 16.71
CA ASN A 489 3.72 11.09 15.65
C ASN A 489 4.27 9.95 14.76
N MET A 490 3.35 9.18 14.17
CA MET A 490 3.64 7.98 13.38
C MET A 490 3.48 8.26 11.89
N ASP A 491 4.28 7.57 11.08
CA ASP A 491 4.12 7.52 9.62
C ASP A 491 3.33 6.24 9.28
N ALA A 492 2.01 6.26 9.45
CA ALA A 492 1.16 5.07 9.35
C ALA A 492 -0.24 5.43 8.87
N TYR A 493 -1.01 4.47 8.34
CA TYR A 493 -2.37 4.78 7.90
C TYR A 493 -3.29 5.17 9.05
N ALA A 494 -3.86 6.38 9.03
CA ALA A 494 -4.92 6.77 9.99
C ALA A 494 -6.34 6.71 9.41
N PHE A 495 -6.50 6.66 8.09
CA PHE A 495 -7.78 6.58 7.36
C PHE A 495 -7.58 5.99 5.95
N SER A 496 -8.66 5.59 5.27
CA SER A 496 -8.64 4.72 4.07
C SER A 496 -7.94 5.24 2.80
N ILE A 497 -7.57 6.52 2.73
CA ILE A 497 -6.85 7.12 1.57
C ILE A 497 -5.66 7.96 2.04
N ASP A 498 -5.08 7.55 3.16
CA ASP A 498 -3.85 8.12 3.73
C ASP A 498 -2.59 7.49 3.11
N ASP A 499 -2.70 7.07 1.84
CA ASP A 499 -1.67 6.33 1.11
C ASP A 499 -0.36 7.11 1.03
N ALA A 500 -0.41 8.44 1.08
CA ALA A 500 0.77 9.31 1.08
C ALA A 500 1.69 9.09 2.29
N VAL A 501 1.19 8.50 3.39
CA VAL A 501 1.91 8.36 4.67
C VAL A 501 2.05 6.90 5.11
N GLY A 502 1.09 6.03 4.76
CA GLY A 502 0.98 4.68 5.31
C GLY A 502 1.54 3.53 4.46
N ASN A 503 1.43 3.58 3.12
CA ASN A 503 1.88 2.48 2.24
C ASN A 503 3.32 2.63 1.77
N MET A 504 4.04 1.54 1.57
CA MET A 504 5.39 1.57 1.04
C MET A 504 5.54 0.46 0.03
N GLN A 505 5.99 0.79 -1.18
CA GLN A 505 6.37 -0.19 -2.20
C GLN A 505 7.82 0.06 -2.60
N GLU A 506 8.70 -0.89 -2.26
CA GLU A 506 10.14 -0.75 -2.45
C GLU A 506 10.78 -2.10 -2.79
N ALA A 507 11.98 -2.07 -3.38
CA ALA A 507 12.74 -3.29 -3.63
C ALA A 507 13.28 -3.89 -2.32
N GLY A 508 13.14 -5.21 -2.14
CA GLY A 508 13.70 -5.94 -1.01
C GLY A 508 13.51 -7.46 -1.00
N ASP A 509 14.08 -8.08 0.02
CA ASP A 509 14.09 -9.54 0.23
C ASP A 509 13.00 -10.01 1.22
N GLY A 510 12.14 -9.09 1.65
CA GLY A 510 11.06 -9.31 2.60
C GLY A 510 10.95 -8.16 3.60
N LEU A 511 10.48 -8.44 4.81
CA LEU A 511 10.10 -7.41 5.79
C LEU A 511 10.68 -7.65 7.19
N VAL A 512 10.86 -6.54 7.91
CA VAL A 512 11.04 -6.51 9.36
C VAL A 512 9.82 -5.84 9.98
N VAL A 513 9.24 -6.51 10.97
CA VAL A 513 8.22 -5.96 11.87
C VAL A 513 8.84 -5.82 13.25
N ALA A 514 8.91 -4.61 13.78
CA ALA A 514 9.51 -4.31 15.08
C ALA A 514 8.46 -3.74 16.03
N VAL A 515 8.19 -4.44 17.13
CA VAL A 515 7.17 -4.06 18.10
C VAL A 515 7.82 -3.38 19.29
N GLY A 516 7.50 -2.12 19.53
CA GLY A 516 7.94 -1.39 20.73
C GLY A 516 9.39 -0.93 20.75
N GLY A 517 10.05 -0.77 19.60
CA GLY A 517 11.44 -0.28 19.53
C GLY A 517 12.11 -0.47 18.17
N VAL A 518 13.35 0.00 18.05
CA VAL A 518 14.10 0.04 16.77
C VAL A 518 14.90 -1.23 16.43
N LYS A 519 15.05 -2.17 17.36
CA LYS A 519 15.93 -3.33 17.17
C LYS A 519 15.33 -4.23 16.06
N GLY A 520 16.19 -4.68 15.15
CA GLY A 520 15.83 -5.47 13.98
C GLY A 520 15.69 -4.66 12.69
N LEU A 521 15.26 -3.40 12.77
CA LEU A 521 15.07 -2.55 11.59
C LEU A 521 16.41 -2.33 10.86
N VAL A 522 16.40 -2.52 9.53
CA VAL A 522 17.57 -2.30 8.67
C VAL A 522 17.97 -0.83 8.69
N ASN A 523 17.00 0.07 8.50
CA ASN A 523 17.15 1.50 8.70
C ASN A 523 16.34 1.93 9.93
N ARG A 524 17.03 2.48 10.93
CA ARG A 524 16.41 2.90 12.20
C ARG A 524 15.83 4.32 12.17
N ASN A 525 15.80 4.96 11.00
CA ASN A 525 15.15 6.25 10.81
C ASN A 525 13.77 6.04 10.18
N PRO A 526 12.77 6.87 10.51
CA PRO A 526 11.50 6.86 9.80
C PRO A 526 11.72 7.22 8.34
N TYR A 527 10.89 6.66 7.46
CA TYR A 527 10.84 7.05 6.07
C TYR A 527 10.47 8.54 5.96
N ASN A 528 11.13 9.26 5.06
CA ASN A 528 10.80 10.65 4.82
C ASN A 528 10.80 10.92 3.32
N PRO A 529 9.62 11.01 2.68
CA PRO A 529 9.53 11.22 1.23
C PRO A 529 10.18 12.55 0.81
N LYS A 530 10.22 13.57 1.69
CA LYS A 530 10.85 14.86 1.40
C LYS A 530 12.37 14.78 1.28
N LEU A 531 12.98 13.72 1.80
CA LEU A 531 14.43 13.47 1.70
C LEU A 531 14.76 12.38 0.67
N ALA A 532 13.76 11.83 -0.01
CA ALA A 532 13.96 10.80 -0.99
C ALA A 532 14.53 11.36 -2.30
N VAL A 533 15.53 10.65 -2.83
CA VAL A 533 16.09 10.89 -4.16
C VAL A 533 15.86 9.64 -5.00
N THR A 534 15.22 9.78 -6.15
CA THR A 534 15.08 8.70 -7.14
C THR A 534 16.11 8.89 -8.24
N VAL A 535 16.93 7.86 -8.47
CA VAL A 535 17.89 7.81 -9.57
C VAL A 535 17.28 6.97 -10.68
N THR A 536 17.06 7.56 -11.85
CA THR A 536 16.61 6.83 -13.05
C THR A 536 17.80 6.63 -13.99
N MET A 537 18.06 5.38 -14.35
CA MET A 537 19.15 4.95 -15.23
C MET A 537 18.65 4.63 -16.64
N GLY A 538 17.33 4.57 -16.83
CA GLY A 538 16.69 4.14 -18.07
C GLY A 538 16.71 2.62 -18.27
N LYS A 539 15.95 2.15 -19.28
CA LYS A 539 15.93 0.74 -19.68
C LYS A 539 17.21 0.42 -20.45
N PRO A 540 17.96 -0.65 -20.09
CA PRO A 540 19.05 -1.13 -20.92
C PRO A 540 18.56 -1.44 -22.34
N GLN A 541 19.29 -1.02 -23.36
CA GLN A 541 18.99 -1.44 -24.75
C GLN A 541 19.10 -2.97 -24.87
N ASP A 542 18.37 -3.55 -25.82
CA ASP A 542 18.37 -5.00 -26.04
C ASP A 542 19.80 -5.54 -26.24
N GLY A 543 20.12 -6.63 -25.55
CA GLY A 543 21.44 -7.24 -25.55
C GLY A 543 22.48 -6.55 -24.65
N ARG A 544 22.12 -5.49 -23.90
CA ARG A 544 23.02 -4.85 -22.93
C ARG A 544 22.83 -5.38 -21.50
N PRO A 545 23.87 -5.27 -20.65
CA PRO A 545 23.76 -5.64 -19.24
C PRO A 545 22.66 -4.88 -18.50
N THR A 546 21.95 -5.59 -17.62
CA THR A 546 20.87 -5.06 -16.79
C THR A 546 21.40 -4.60 -15.44
N TRP A 547 20.69 -3.68 -14.78
CA TRP A 547 21.09 -3.20 -13.46
C TRP A 547 20.86 -4.29 -12.39
N LYS A 548 21.87 -4.54 -11.54
CA LYS A 548 21.84 -5.58 -10.51
C LYS A 548 21.75 -5.00 -9.09
N ALA A 549 22.55 -3.99 -8.78
CA ALA A 549 22.64 -3.46 -7.43
C ALA A 549 23.07 -1.99 -7.39
N PHE A 550 22.78 -1.30 -6.29
CA PHE A 550 23.27 0.05 -6.00
C PHE A 550 23.78 0.16 -4.56
N ASP A 551 24.57 1.20 -4.30
CA ASP A 551 24.83 1.71 -2.96
C ASP A 551 25.22 3.18 -3.01
N ALA A 552 25.14 3.85 -1.86
CA ALA A 552 25.61 5.18 -1.62
C ALA A 552 26.57 5.19 -0.41
N CYS A 553 27.67 5.92 -0.54
CA CYS A 553 28.75 5.95 0.43
C CYS A 553 29.28 7.39 0.58
N ASN A 554 30.11 7.60 1.61
CA ASN A 554 30.80 8.89 1.78
C ASN A 554 31.56 9.25 0.49
N VAL A 555 31.52 10.52 0.09
CA VAL A 555 32.20 11.01 -1.13
C VAL A 555 33.70 10.63 -1.16
N ASN A 556 34.33 10.57 0.02
CA ASN A 556 35.74 10.23 0.19
C ASN A 556 35.99 8.72 0.36
N ALA A 557 34.96 7.88 0.30
CA ALA A 557 35.14 6.43 0.37
C ALA A 557 35.98 5.95 -0.82
N ALA A 558 37.09 5.26 -0.53
CA ALA A 558 37.98 4.71 -1.55
C ALA A 558 37.27 3.70 -2.45
N VAL A 559 36.38 2.90 -1.87
CA VAL A 559 35.57 1.90 -2.57
C VAL A 559 34.11 2.07 -2.16
N CYS A 560 33.23 2.05 -3.16
CA CYS A 560 31.78 2.06 -3.00
C CYS A 560 31.26 0.81 -3.72
N ILE A 561 31.00 -0.26 -2.96
CA ILE A 561 30.62 -1.56 -3.52
C ILE A 561 29.10 -1.67 -3.49
N PRO A 562 28.42 -1.79 -4.64
CA PRO A 562 26.97 -1.99 -4.70
C PRO A 562 26.56 -3.38 -4.21
N GLN A 563 25.67 -3.42 -3.23
CA GLN A 563 25.11 -4.62 -2.62
C GLN A 563 23.58 -4.57 -2.50
N THR A 564 22.97 -3.38 -2.54
CA THR A 564 21.50 -3.25 -2.43
C THR A 564 20.87 -3.64 -3.76
N PRO A 565 19.99 -4.64 -3.83
CA PRO A 565 19.48 -5.15 -5.10
C PRO A 565 18.64 -4.10 -5.84
N ILE A 566 18.75 -4.11 -7.17
CA ILE A 566 17.83 -3.42 -8.09
C ILE A 566 16.91 -4.50 -8.68
N PRO A 567 15.60 -4.25 -8.79
CA PRO A 567 14.69 -5.18 -9.45
C PRO A 567 15.17 -5.59 -10.84
N ALA A 568 14.87 -6.81 -11.26
CA ALA A 568 15.25 -7.30 -12.58
C ALA A 568 14.50 -6.47 -13.65
N GLY A 569 15.25 -5.84 -14.55
CA GLY A 569 14.68 -4.89 -15.51
C GLY A 569 14.35 -3.51 -14.91
N GLY A 570 14.63 -3.30 -13.63
CA GLY A 570 14.46 -2.05 -12.92
C GLY A 570 15.28 -0.93 -13.57
N THR A 571 14.63 0.19 -13.82
CA THR A 571 15.22 1.36 -14.48
C THR A 571 15.53 2.48 -13.50
N SER A 572 15.18 2.31 -12.23
CA SER A 572 15.39 3.29 -11.18
C SER A 572 15.58 2.64 -9.82
N PHE A 573 16.10 3.42 -8.86
CA PHE A 573 16.14 3.07 -7.45
C PHE A 573 16.00 4.31 -6.56
N LYS A 574 15.60 4.11 -5.30
CA LYS A 574 15.31 5.17 -4.35
C LYS A 574 16.31 5.21 -3.19
N LEU A 575 16.79 6.42 -2.88
CA LEU A 575 17.58 6.77 -1.71
C LEU A 575 16.70 7.54 -0.72
N GLY A 576 15.89 6.83 0.07
CA GLY A 576 14.77 7.39 0.85
C GLY A 576 15.09 8.03 2.21
N SER A 577 16.34 7.98 2.69
CA SER A 577 16.70 8.45 4.04
C SER A 577 18.10 9.06 4.14
N ILE A 578 18.59 9.64 3.04
CA ILE A 578 19.92 10.27 3.02
C ILE A 578 19.86 11.64 3.69
N LYS A 579 20.54 11.78 4.83
CA LYS A 579 20.59 13.03 5.60
C LYS A 579 21.77 13.94 5.24
N LYS A 580 22.77 13.43 4.50
CA LYS A 580 24.02 14.14 4.25
C LYS A 580 24.40 14.04 2.78
N PHE A 581 24.70 15.20 2.21
CA PHE A 581 25.28 15.38 0.88
C PHE A 581 26.57 16.23 1.03
N PRO A 582 27.55 16.15 0.12
CA PRO A 582 27.57 15.29 -1.07
C PRO A 582 27.68 13.79 -0.72
N ILE A 583 27.15 12.93 -1.59
CA ILE A 583 27.22 11.47 -1.46
C ILE A 583 27.68 10.84 -2.78
N LYS A 584 28.53 9.82 -2.70
CA LYS A 584 28.92 9.02 -3.87
C LYS A 584 27.95 7.88 -4.03
N VAL A 585 27.38 7.72 -5.21
CA VAL A 585 26.51 6.61 -5.59
C VAL A 585 27.30 5.67 -6.48
N ALA A 586 27.13 4.37 -6.27
CA ALA A 586 27.69 3.32 -7.09
C ALA A 586 26.58 2.36 -7.54
N ILE A 587 26.63 1.93 -8.80
CA ILE A 587 25.66 1.05 -9.43
C ILE A 587 26.41 -0.10 -10.08
N LYS A 588 25.93 -1.33 -9.91
CA LYS A 588 26.49 -2.54 -10.51
C LYS A 588 25.53 -3.11 -11.54
N ASP A 589 26.06 -3.49 -12.70
CA ASP A 589 25.27 -4.13 -13.76
C ASP A 589 25.46 -5.65 -13.83
N SER A 590 24.81 -6.29 -14.80
CA SER A 590 24.82 -7.74 -14.95
C SER A 590 26.13 -8.32 -15.45
N ALA A 591 27.01 -7.50 -16.01
CA ALA A 591 28.39 -7.83 -16.35
C ALA A 591 29.38 -7.51 -15.22
N ASP A 592 28.86 -7.22 -14.02
CA ASP A 592 29.61 -6.87 -12.80
C ASP A 592 30.47 -5.59 -12.95
N ARG A 593 30.12 -4.71 -13.88
CA ARG A 593 30.72 -3.38 -14.02
C ARG A 593 30.13 -2.43 -12.99
N ILE A 594 30.95 -1.52 -12.47
CA ILE A 594 30.55 -0.54 -11.45
C ILE A 594 30.60 0.87 -12.02
N TYR A 595 29.49 1.57 -11.93
CA TYR A 595 29.29 2.96 -12.35
C TYR A 595 29.21 3.83 -11.11
N GLN A 596 29.93 4.93 -11.06
CA GLN A 596 29.96 5.82 -9.89
C GLN A 596 29.73 7.28 -10.29
N PHE A 597 29.00 8.02 -9.47
CA PHE A 597 28.82 9.47 -9.59
C PHE A 597 28.58 10.10 -8.22
N ILE A 598 28.68 11.43 -8.12
CA ILE A 598 28.46 12.18 -6.87
C ILE A 598 27.19 13.02 -6.98
N ILE A 599 26.28 12.84 -6.02
CA ILE A 599 25.14 13.75 -5.80
C ILE A 599 25.60 14.81 -4.79
N GLN A 600 25.66 16.07 -5.21
CA GLN A 600 26.18 17.21 -4.45
C GLN A 600 25.22 17.72 -3.37
N SER A 601 23.92 17.70 -3.65
CA SER A 601 22.88 18.24 -2.77
C SER A 601 21.60 17.41 -2.86
N GLY A 602 20.91 17.25 -1.73
CA GLY A 602 19.59 16.63 -1.67
C GLY A 602 18.46 17.60 -1.95
N PRO A 603 17.20 17.13 -1.89
CA PRO A 603 16.02 17.98 -2.02
C PRO A 603 15.97 19.02 -0.90
N THR A 604 15.71 20.29 -1.22
CA THR A 604 15.56 21.35 -0.21
C THR A 604 14.09 21.52 0.21
N PRO A 605 13.79 21.77 1.50
CA PRO A 605 12.41 21.94 1.98
C PRO A 605 11.62 23.11 1.35
N GLN A 606 12.29 24.08 0.72
CA GLN A 606 11.67 25.31 0.20
C GLN A 606 11.32 25.26 -1.29
N ASN A 607 11.92 24.35 -2.06
CA ASN A 607 11.62 24.19 -3.48
C ASN A 607 10.91 22.86 -3.65
N ASN A 608 9.61 22.93 -3.95
CA ASN A 608 8.81 21.79 -4.38
C ASN A 608 9.57 21.01 -5.47
N TYR A 609 10.13 19.89 -5.05
CA TYR A 609 10.44 18.70 -5.82
C TYR A 609 11.44 18.78 -7.00
N THR A 610 12.29 19.82 -7.04
CA THR A 610 13.30 19.97 -8.09
C THR A 610 14.71 19.84 -7.52
N ILE A 611 15.43 18.80 -7.93
CA ILE A 611 16.89 18.70 -7.74
C ILE A 611 17.54 19.69 -8.73
N PRO A 612 18.45 20.59 -8.30
CA PRO A 612 19.16 21.47 -9.23
C PRO A 612 19.88 20.65 -10.31
N VAL A 613 19.87 21.11 -11.56
CA VAL A 613 20.58 20.45 -12.69
C VAL A 613 22.10 20.30 -12.40
N ASP A 614 22.63 21.09 -11.47
CA ASP A 614 24.02 21.04 -11.00
C ASP A 614 24.27 20.05 -9.84
N ALA A 615 23.24 19.30 -9.41
CA ALA A 615 23.36 18.40 -8.27
C ALA A 615 24.17 17.14 -8.57
N ILE A 616 24.47 16.81 -9.84
CA ILE A 616 25.45 15.78 -10.18
C ILE A 616 26.74 16.46 -10.59
N LEU A 617 27.84 16.13 -9.92
CA LEU A 617 29.16 16.64 -10.31
C LEU A 617 29.53 16.01 -11.67
N LYS A 618 29.48 16.81 -12.75
CA LYS A 618 29.64 16.33 -14.15
C LYS A 618 30.93 15.52 -14.38
N ASP A 619 32.02 15.88 -13.70
CA ASP A 619 33.32 15.20 -13.83
C ASP A 619 33.51 14.05 -12.82
N SER A 620 32.46 13.69 -12.07
CA SER A 620 32.53 12.61 -11.07
C SER A 620 32.24 11.21 -11.61
N CYS A 621 31.75 11.12 -12.85
CA CYS A 621 31.42 9.83 -13.46
C CYS A 621 32.68 8.97 -13.62
N LYS A 622 32.62 7.73 -13.12
CA LYS A 622 33.67 6.71 -13.28
C LYS A 622 33.04 5.36 -13.52
N VAL A 623 33.59 4.59 -14.46
CA VAL A 623 33.20 3.20 -14.71
C VAL A 623 34.39 2.29 -14.52
N THR A 624 34.21 1.19 -13.79
CA THR A 624 35.21 0.14 -13.63
C THR A 624 34.67 -1.22 -13.99
N ASP A 625 35.52 -2.10 -14.51
CA ASP A 625 35.19 -3.51 -14.75
C ASP A 625 35.14 -4.32 -13.43
N SER A 626 34.89 -5.63 -13.56
CA SER A 626 34.85 -6.57 -12.42
C SER A 626 36.18 -6.72 -11.68
N ASN A 627 37.29 -6.30 -12.29
CA ASN A 627 38.63 -6.28 -11.71
C ASN A 627 39.02 -4.87 -11.20
N ASN A 628 38.08 -3.94 -11.18
CA ASN A 628 38.26 -2.54 -10.78
C ASN A 628 39.21 -1.74 -11.71
N ASN A 629 39.37 -2.16 -12.97
CA ASN A 629 40.08 -1.39 -13.99
C ASN A 629 39.16 -0.31 -14.58
N PRO A 630 39.65 0.91 -14.83
CA PRO A 630 38.88 1.95 -15.51
C PRO A 630 38.41 1.51 -16.91
N VAL A 631 37.18 1.87 -17.28
CA VAL A 631 36.62 1.68 -18.63
C VAL A 631 36.30 3.04 -19.25
N ASP A 632 37.04 3.42 -20.29
CA ASP A 632 36.91 4.73 -20.95
C ASP A 632 35.71 4.78 -21.93
N GLY A 633 35.16 5.98 -22.15
CA GLY A 633 34.10 6.22 -23.15
C GLY A 633 32.67 5.89 -22.70
N TRP A 634 32.47 5.58 -21.42
CA TRP A 634 31.17 5.26 -20.78
C TRP A 634 30.64 6.36 -19.86
N CYS A 635 31.31 7.49 -19.84
CA CYS A 635 30.87 8.68 -19.15
C CYS A 635 30.85 9.79 -20.19
N VAL A 636 29.73 9.99 -20.88
CA VAL A 636 29.58 11.19 -21.69
C VAL A 636 29.25 12.37 -20.75
N PRO A 637 29.86 13.55 -20.92
CA PRO A 637 29.43 14.74 -20.20
C PRO A 637 27.94 14.94 -20.46
N PHE A 638 27.16 15.28 -19.42
CA PHE A 638 25.79 15.73 -19.58
C PHE A 638 25.76 16.97 -20.51
N THR A 639 25.59 16.75 -21.81
CA THR A 639 25.47 17.82 -22.78
C THR A 639 24.02 18.28 -22.79
N ASN A 640 23.79 19.56 -22.49
CA ASN A 640 22.50 20.27 -22.57
C ASN A 640 21.90 20.33 -23.99
N LYS A 641 22.27 19.43 -24.91
CA LYS A 641 21.66 19.36 -26.24
C LYS A 641 20.43 18.46 -26.18
N VAL A 642 19.30 19.08 -25.87
CA VAL A 642 17.99 18.60 -26.32
C VAL A 642 17.62 19.48 -27.50
N ASP A 643 17.67 18.94 -28.72
CA ASP A 643 16.89 19.54 -29.81
C ASP A 643 15.42 19.32 -29.43
N HIS A 644 14.75 20.42 -29.07
CA HIS A 644 13.36 20.54 -28.61
C HIS A 644 13.04 20.06 -27.19
N GLY A 645 13.50 20.83 -26.20
CA GLY A 645 12.87 20.90 -24.87
C GLY A 645 13.90 20.96 -23.75
N THR A 646 13.93 22.07 -23.02
CA THR A 646 14.64 22.25 -21.74
C THR A 646 14.64 20.98 -20.87
N PRO A 647 15.74 20.64 -20.15
CA PRO A 647 15.71 19.56 -19.16
C PRO A 647 14.62 19.88 -18.13
N TYR A 648 13.54 19.10 -18.13
CA TYR A 648 12.45 19.26 -17.20
C TYR A 648 12.75 18.47 -15.92
N ALA A 649 12.81 19.17 -14.80
CA ALA A 649 12.44 18.56 -13.54
C ALA A 649 10.92 18.37 -13.57
N HIS A 650 10.47 17.12 -13.64
CA HIS A 650 9.07 16.81 -13.42
C HIS A 650 8.88 16.38 -11.98
N THR A 651 7.91 16.98 -11.31
CA THR A 651 7.21 16.30 -10.21
C THR A 651 6.26 15.32 -10.90
N GLN A 652 6.56 14.02 -10.91
CA GLN A 652 5.48 13.06 -11.08
C GLN A 652 5.02 12.65 -9.69
N MET A 653 3.70 12.58 -9.57
CA MET A 653 3.09 11.87 -8.47
C MET A 653 3.29 10.39 -8.78
N ASP A 654 3.78 9.60 -7.83
CA ASP A 654 3.64 8.15 -7.97
C ASP A 654 2.16 7.76 -7.98
N GLU A 655 1.87 6.48 -8.23
CA GLU A 655 0.52 5.93 -8.24
C GLU A 655 -0.27 6.18 -6.94
N ASN A 656 0.42 6.54 -5.85
CA ASN A 656 -0.14 6.89 -4.54
C ASN A 656 -0.25 8.41 -4.31
N GLY A 657 -0.10 9.23 -5.35
CA GLY A 657 -0.20 10.68 -5.23
C GLY A 657 0.98 11.31 -4.49
N ARG A 658 2.14 10.65 -4.39
CA ARG A 658 3.31 11.20 -3.71
C ARG A 658 4.24 11.86 -4.71
N PRO A 659 4.67 13.10 -4.46
CA PRO A 659 5.63 13.75 -5.32
C PRO A 659 7.01 13.06 -5.21
N VAL A 660 7.50 12.52 -6.32
CA VAL A 660 8.82 11.89 -6.43
C VAL A 660 9.79 12.85 -7.11
N ASN A 661 10.99 13.00 -6.54
CA ASN A 661 12.07 13.80 -7.13
C ASN A 661 12.81 12.95 -8.15
N TYR A 662 12.71 13.29 -9.44
CA TYR A 662 13.39 12.58 -10.51
C TYR A 662 14.72 13.24 -10.87
N VAL A 663 15.76 12.41 -11.03
CA VAL A 663 16.86 12.70 -11.93
C VAL A 663 16.66 11.82 -13.16
N SER A 664 16.28 12.42 -14.29
CA SER A 664 16.04 11.70 -15.55
C SER A 664 17.10 12.04 -16.61
N THR A 665 17.50 11.03 -17.38
CA THR A 665 18.12 11.18 -18.70
C THR A 665 17.05 10.83 -19.74
N ASN A 666 16.35 11.81 -20.30
CA ASN A 666 15.17 11.59 -21.16
C ASN A 666 15.47 11.02 -22.58
N ASP A 667 16.69 10.58 -22.86
CA ASP A 667 17.05 9.72 -23.98
C ASP A 667 18.31 8.95 -23.59
N PRO A 668 18.51 7.67 -24.00
CA PRO A 668 19.71 6.94 -23.63
C PRO A 668 20.89 7.49 -24.43
N PRO A 669 21.86 8.20 -23.83
CA PRO A 669 23.16 8.25 -24.45
C PRO A 669 23.76 6.83 -24.32
N PRO A 670 24.75 6.43 -25.12
CA PRO A 670 25.76 5.54 -24.55
C PRO A 670 26.30 6.30 -23.33
N LEU A 671 25.99 5.81 -22.11
CA LEU A 671 26.16 6.48 -20.80
C LEU A 671 27.24 7.57 -20.73
#